data_AF-A0A8H8WNC6-F1
#
_entry.id   AF-A0A8H8WNC6-F1
#
_cell.length_a   1.000
_cell.length_b   1.000
_cell.length_c   1.000
_cell.angle_alpha   90.00
_cell.angle_beta   90.00
_cell.angle_gamma   90.00
#
_symmetry.space_group_name_H-M   'P 1'
#
loop_
_entity.id
_entity.type
_entity.pdbx_description
1 polymer ?
#
loop_
_entity_poly.entity_id
_entity_poly.type
_entity_poly.pdbx_seq_one_letter_code
_entity_poly.pdbx_strand_id
1 'polypeptide(L)'
;MAPTGASSISELYKSYKKLTNCFLSWLWCQHRLKAPSDSSLNFRSTADILRTAKVLQKAKSTVPTSVIGFLRSAIEKRKLVANIYRQFGAGHDGHDAFNDRLEEVLSMLTPLVGELGAPLGDKPDLQDSTANTLFSRLPTVESEPENQKTPVEAGHKHCGSPMSSSHTTSTTNESDMPSDFCLEDDKIRELFDAAYFLMELENVHNVIKKCWADASHGSVPLPLAAWMNNFAVYSIAREIPPKFVYVCSNLAMNPEMTCKFFSKLSNKVDPRTLLSHARRFFMLAQAINDYGRTLIGKPMLNIQGVGVVCNIPECQCKFSLPKGLVPRGDLKGDEISESDKATVLSVFETMRDDLTNTRAIGMLEATKPLTCGCFTPVCDSFLFGARNFFSQTEPIASSRLVAALNLFLVTEQSATTTSGAKITRPHSRFRAIRLAIDFRTSLLPVMKSLNAMGPNCRRAKYWHEQLQKVRDGLEAYASEKMFDTYHTSPWIVGSHMTEILTAAFAFGYLVNSEWAVISSALHLYNAMRHGVTSTPRIPVFDDLSQVLIQSIFGAKLPERNFCSTFRRIVYHSKMEKTANADGKLYRLQAGLMNRPETMDIDSGFIDQHFSNHESGPLFQGQVLGIPCQPELGQKSYNKIEEARSKLTLSEYMEKAKRTALMDIEGPHPIARVNFFAVFTLCSKFLTKFGSLEKSFVPMDKFESLFADQTLRNDIVIGRCHAELLMESIDDFSNSKQGRRHLERMRSPRNAVQAFEEIDPETTLAQCMWNL
;
A
#
# COMPACT_ATOMS: atom_id res chain seq x y z
N MET A 1 -45.92 28.78 -8.70
CA MET A 1 -44.80 28.18 -9.48
C MET A 1 -43.54 28.28 -8.64
N ALA A 2 -42.65 27.29 -8.68
CA ALA A 2 -41.37 27.32 -7.96
C ALA A 2 -40.24 27.81 -8.88
N PRO A 3 -39.18 28.48 -8.37
CA PRO A 3 -38.08 28.94 -9.21
C PRO A 3 -37.24 27.79 -9.76
N THR A 4 -37.23 27.62 -11.09
CA THR A 4 -36.53 26.54 -11.81
C THR A 4 -35.05 26.85 -12.05
N GLY A 5 -34.33 27.28 -11.01
CA GLY A 5 -32.94 27.74 -11.12
C GLY A 5 -32.07 27.53 -9.86
N ALA A 6 -32.51 26.70 -8.91
CA ALA A 6 -31.73 26.42 -7.71
C ALA A 6 -30.60 25.42 -8.01
N SER A 7 -29.35 25.90 -8.09
CA SER A 7 -28.15 25.07 -8.10
C SER A 7 -28.13 24.11 -6.90
N SER A 8 -27.58 22.92 -7.06
CA SER A 8 -27.44 21.95 -5.97
C SER A 8 -26.63 22.55 -4.82
N ILE A 9 -26.96 22.18 -3.57
CA ILE A 9 -26.15 22.56 -2.41
C ILE A 9 -24.70 22.02 -2.53
N SER A 10 -24.51 20.92 -3.27
CA SER A 10 -23.18 20.38 -3.62
C SER A 10 -22.41 21.30 -4.56
N GLU A 11 -23.09 21.90 -5.55
CA GLU A 11 -22.51 22.84 -6.51
C GLU A 11 -22.16 24.17 -5.84
N LEU A 12 -23.06 24.69 -5.00
CA LEU A 12 -22.82 25.90 -4.22
C LEU A 12 -21.62 25.72 -3.26
N TYR A 13 -21.52 24.57 -2.58
CA TYR A 13 -20.37 24.21 -1.74
C TYR A 13 -19.06 24.19 -2.53
N LYS A 14 -19.01 23.41 -3.62
CA LYS A 14 -17.82 23.30 -4.48
C LYS A 14 -17.43 24.65 -5.09
N SER A 15 -18.41 25.46 -5.50
CA SER A 15 -18.18 26.78 -6.08
C SER A 15 -17.60 27.75 -5.05
N TYR A 16 -18.18 27.85 -3.84
CA TYR A 16 -17.60 28.74 -2.82
C TYR A 16 -16.21 28.27 -2.39
N LYS A 17 -15.97 26.96 -2.18
CA LYS A 17 -14.64 26.45 -1.82
C LYS A 17 -13.58 26.73 -2.91
N LYS A 18 -13.91 26.58 -4.19
CA LYS A 18 -13.02 26.97 -5.31
C LYS A 18 -12.67 28.46 -5.25
N LEU A 19 -13.67 29.32 -5.04
CA LEU A 19 -13.50 30.78 -5.01
C LEU A 19 -12.69 31.24 -3.78
N THR A 20 -12.95 30.67 -2.59
CA THR A 20 -12.16 30.91 -1.38
C THR A 20 -10.70 30.51 -1.59
N ASN A 21 -10.43 29.37 -2.21
CA ASN A 21 -9.05 28.95 -2.49
C ASN A 21 -8.37 29.89 -3.50
N CYS A 22 -9.05 30.34 -4.56
CA CYS A 22 -8.50 31.32 -5.51
C CYS A 22 -8.12 32.64 -4.82
N PHE A 23 -8.95 33.12 -3.88
CA PHE A 23 -8.66 34.28 -3.04
C PHE A 23 -7.45 34.03 -2.11
N LEU A 24 -7.38 32.89 -1.42
CA LEU A 24 -6.30 32.57 -0.48
C LEU A 24 -4.96 32.32 -1.16
N SER A 25 -4.94 31.72 -2.35
CA SER A 25 -3.73 31.59 -3.19
C SER A 25 -3.11 32.96 -3.50
N TRP A 26 -3.95 33.93 -3.88
CA TRP A 26 -3.49 35.32 -4.08
C TRP A 26 -3.02 35.96 -2.77
N LEU A 27 -3.79 35.81 -1.68
CA LEU A 27 -3.50 36.43 -0.39
C LEU A 27 -2.16 35.93 0.18
N TRP A 28 -1.87 34.63 0.04
CA TRP A 28 -0.62 34.00 0.42
C TRP A 28 0.56 34.53 -0.40
N CYS A 29 0.41 34.64 -1.72
CA CYS A 29 1.44 35.24 -2.58
C CYS A 29 1.76 36.68 -2.18
N GLN A 30 0.74 37.51 -1.94
CA GLN A 30 0.96 38.91 -1.54
C GLN A 30 1.59 39.03 -0.16
N HIS A 31 1.25 38.17 0.81
CA HIS A 31 1.93 38.19 2.11
C HIS A 31 3.42 37.92 1.96
N ARG A 32 3.80 36.85 1.24
CA ARG A 32 5.21 36.49 1.06
C ARG A 32 6.02 37.53 0.28
N LEU A 33 5.38 38.31 -0.59
CA LEU A 33 6.00 39.47 -1.26
C LEU A 33 6.17 40.70 -0.35
N LYS A 34 5.46 40.79 0.77
CA LYS A 34 5.47 41.96 1.69
C LYS A 34 6.10 41.67 3.06
N ALA A 35 6.17 40.42 3.47
CA ALA A 35 6.78 39.94 4.70
C ALA A 35 7.67 38.70 4.42
N PRO A 36 8.73 38.82 3.59
CA PRO A 36 9.55 37.68 3.17
C PRO A 36 10.33 36.99 4.30
N SER A 37 10.43 37.62 5.48
CA SER A 37 11.03 37.04 6.69
C SER A 37 10.06 36.17 7.49
N ASP A 38 8.77 36.13 7.15
CA ASP A 38 7.79 35.22 7.75
C ASP A 38 7.51 34.06 6.79
N SER A 39 8.33 33.01 6.88
CA SER A 39 8.13 31.77 6.13
C SER A 39 7.01 30.90 6.72
N SER A 40 6.51 31.21 7.92
CA SER A 40 5.60 30.36 8.69
C SER A 40 4.13 30.46 8.30
N LEU A 41 3.76 31.41 7.41
CA LEU A 41 2.36 31.71 7.13
C LEU A 41 1.62 30.55 6.43
N ASN A 42 0.80 29.86 7.22
CA ASN A 42 -0.20 28.91 6.76
C ASN A 42 -1.58 29.31 7.32
N PHE A 43 -2.59 29.47 6.45
CA PHE A 43 -3.93 29.90 6.84
C PHE A 43 -4.72 28.77 7.52
N ARG A 44 -4.73 28.76 8.86
CA ARG A 44 -5.51 27.81 9.67
C ARG A 44 -6.87 28.32 10.09
N SER A 45 -7.09 29.63 10.11
CA SER A 45 -8.35 30.23 10.55
C SER A 45 -8.69 31.54 9.81
N THR A 46 -9.95 31.96 9.87
CA THR A 46 -10.35 33.30 9.40
C THR A 46 -9.64 34.44 10.12
N ALA A 47 -9.14 34.23 11.35
CA ALA A 47 -8.35 35.22 12.05
C ALA A 47 -6.95 35.42 11.42
N ASP A 48 -6.38 34.40 10.79
CA ASP A 48 -5.09 34.49 10.07
C ASP A 48 -5.25 35.21 8.73
N ILE A 49 -6.36 34.94 8.02
CA ILE A 49 -6.79 35.69 6.83
C ILE A 49 -6.90 37.18 7.18
N LEU A 50 -7.59 37.49 8.29
CA LEU A 50 -7.81 38.86 8.74
C LEU A 50 -6.52 39.56 9.19
N ARG A 51 -5.62 38.85 9.89
CA ARG A 51 -4.28 39.36 10.25
C ARG A 51 -3.49 39.74 8.98
N THR A 52 -3.54 38.88 7.97
CA THR A 52 -2.85 39.09 6.69
C THR A 52 -3.46 40.24 5.87
N ALA A 53 -4.79 40.35 5.81
CA ALA A 53 -5.46 41.49 5.19
C ALA A 53 -5.05 42.82 5.83
N LYS A 54 -4.93 42.85 7.18
CA LYS A 54 -4.45 44.02 7.93
C LYS A 54 -2.98 44.37 7.64
N VAL A 55 -2.12 43.38 7.32
CA VAL A 55 -0.75 43.63 6.84
C VAL A 55 -0.77 44.27 5.43
N LEU A 56 -1.52 43.69 4.49
CA LEU A 56 -1.61 44.20 3.12
C LEU A 56 -2.24 45.60 3.03
N GLN A 57 -3.21 45.90 3.90
CA GLN A 57 -3.83 47.22 4.02
C GLN A 57 -2.84 48.27 4.56
N LYS A 58 -2.08 47.95 5.62
CA LYS A 58 -0.99 48.83 6.09
C LYS A 58 0.07 49.07 5.01
N ALA A 59 0.39 48.04 4.22
CA ALA A 59 1.32 48.11 3.09
C ALA A 59 0.71 48.73 1.81
N LYS A 60 -0.54 49.22 1.83
CA LYS A 60 -1.29 49.77 0.69
C LYS A 60 -1.19 48.92 -0.58
N SER A 61 -1.29 47.59 -0.44
CA SER A 61 -1.05 46.65 -1.53
C SER A 61 -2.24 46.60 -2.48
N THR A 62 -2.01 46.90 -3.77
CA THR A 62 -3.05 46.92 -4.81
C THR A 62 -3.72 45.56 -4.98
N VAL A 63 -5.06 45.55 -4.98
CA VAL A 63 -5.88 44.34 -5.11
C VAL A 63 -6.51 44.27 -6.50
N PRO A 64 -6.37 43.17 -7.26
CA PRO A 64 -7.06 43.01 -8.53
C PRO A 64 -8.58 42.88 -8.34
N THR A 65 -9.37 43.50 -9.22
CA THR A 65 -10.85 43.45 -9.18
C THR A 65 -11.39 42.01 -9.22
N SER A 66 -10.71 41.10 -9.94
CA SER A 66 -11.04 39.67 -9.98
C SER A 66 -10.92 38.97 -8.62
N VAL A 67 -9.97 39.37 -7.78
CA VAL A 67 -9.76 38.81 -6.43
C VAL A 67 -10.88 39.25 -5.49
N ILE A 68 -11.29 40.52 -5.56
CA ILE A 68 -12.49 41.02 -4.86
C ILE A 68 -13.76 40.33 -5.38
N GLY A 69 -13.83 40.07 -6.69
CA GLY A 69 -14.89 39.27 -7.30
C GLY A 69 -14.95 37.84 -6.75
N PHE A 70 -13.82 37.15 -6.61
CA PHE A 70 -13.74 35.82 -6.02
C PHE A 70 -14.18 35.83 -4.54
N LEU A 71 -13.66 36.76 -3.72
CA LEU A 71 -14.02 36.85 -2.31
C LEU A 71 -15.51 37.16 -2.11
N ARG A 72 -16.06 38.14 -2.85
CA ARG A 72 -17.48 38.49 -2.80
C ARG A 72 -18.35 37.30 -3.20
N SER A 73 -18.02 36.64 -4.32
CA SER A 73 -18.75 35.46 -4.80
C SER A 73 -18.65 34.26 -3.84
N ALA A 74 -17.52 34.10 -3.14
CA ALA A 74 -17.35 33.08 -2.11
C ALA A 74 -18.23 33.36 -0.89
N ILE A 75 -18.25 34.61 -0.39
CA ILE A 75 -19.10 35.03 0.73
C ILE A 75 -20.59 34.86 0.38
N GLU A 76 -21.02 35.31 -0.80
CA GLU A 76 -22.40 35.17 -1.25
C GLU A 76 -22.84 33.70 -1.31
N LYS A 77 -22.06 32.85 -1.99
CA LYS A 77 -22.37 31.42 -2.10
C LYS A 77 -22.27 30.69 -0.77
N ARG A 78 -21.35 31.08 0.13
CA ARG A 78 -21.31 30.54 1.50
C ARG A 78 -22.51 31.01 2.33
N LYS A 79 -22.99 32.25 2.18
CA LYS A 79 -24.24 32.74 2.80
C LYS A 79 -25.46 31.99 2.27
N LEU A 80 -25.51 31.64 0.98
CA LEU A 80 -26.55 30.76 0.42
C LEU A 80 -26.52 29.36 1.06
N VAL A 81 -25.34 28.71 1.13
CA VAL A 81 -25.20 27.39 1.80
C VAL A 81 -25.55 27.48 3.30
N ALA A 82 -25.11 28.53 3.99
CA ALA A 82 -25.43 28.77 5.40
C ALA A 82 -26.93 29.02 5.63
N ASN A 83 -27.61 29.73 4.73
CA ASN A 83 -29.06 29.92 4.81
C ASN A 83 -29.84 28.64 4.55
N ILE A 84 -29.42 27.82 3.56
CA ILE A 84 -30.00 26.49 3.33
C ILE A 84 -29.78 25.59 4.57
N TYR A 85 -28.60 25.66 5.20
CA TYR A 85 -28.30 24.92 6.42
C TYR A 85 -29.12 25.41 7.63
N ARG A 86 -29.31 26.72 7.79
CA ARG A 86 -30.17 27.34 8.81
C ARG A 86 -31.66 26.98 8.62
N GLN A 87 -32.12 26.83 7.37
CA GLN A 87 -33.46 26.28 7.06
C GLN A 87 -33.62 24.82 7.48
N PHE A 88 -32.52 24.10 7.72
CA PHE A 88 -32.50 22.77 8.33
C PHE A 88 -32.14 22.83 9.83
N GLY A 89 -32.51 23.92 10.53
CA GLY A 89 -32.60 23.99 11.99
C GLY A 89 -31.29 23.87 12.78
N ALA A 90 -30.15 23.84 12.11
CA ALA A 90 -28.84 23.88 12.76
C ALA A 90 -28.51 25.31 13.22
N GLY A 91 -28.59 25.55 14.53
CA GLY A 91 -28.16 26.81 15.14
C GLY A 91 -26.67 26.77 15.52
N HIS A 92 -25.89 27.75 15.05
CA HIS A 92 -24.58 28.11 15.61
C HIS A 92 -24.10 29.47 15.07
N ASP A 93 -23.77 30.38 15.99
CA ASP A 93 -23.31 31.75 15.70
C ASP A 93 -21.96 31.76 14.97
N GLY A 94 -21.19 30.67 15.07
CA GLY A 94 -19.88 30.52 14.40
C GLY A 94 -19.96 30.54 12.87
N HIS A 95 -21.10 30.22 12.25
CA HIS A 95 -21.26 30.33 10.80
C HIS A 95 -21.33 31.78 10.34
N ASP A 96 -22.02 32.62 11.10
CA ASP A 96 -22.15 34.06 10.86
C ASP A 96 -20.85 34.76 11.20
N ALA A 97 -20.26 34.53 12.39
CA ALA A 97 -18.95 35.08 12.75
C ALA A 97 -17.82 34.74 11.75
N PHE A 98 -17.90 33.61 11.04
CA PHE A 98 -17.00 33.27 9.94
C PHE A 98 -17.29 34.12 8.69
N ASN A 99 -18.56 34.33 8.32
CA ASN A 99 -18.94 35.21 7.21
C ASN A 99 -18.57 36.67 7.51
N ASP A 100 -18.86 37.15 8.72
CA ASP A 100 -18.60 38.51 9.18
C ASP A 100 -17.11 38.86 9.12
N ARG A 101 -16.22 37.92 9.48
CA ARG A 101 -14.76 38.09 9.33
C ARG A 101 -14.31 38.13 7.87
N LEU A 102 -14.95 37.36 6.98
CA LEU A 102 -14.68 37.46 5.54
C LEU A 102 -15.21 38.77 4.96
N GLU A 103 -16.30 39.33 5.49
CA GLU A 103 -16.80 40.66 5.12
C GLU A 103 -15.95 41.80 5.73
N GLU A 104 -15.38 41.63 6.92
CA GLU A 104 -14.34 42.51 7.46
C GLU A 104 -13.12 42.52 6.51
N VAL A 105 -12.63 41.36 6.08
CA VAL A 105 -11.56 41.23 5.08
C VAL A 105 -11.95 41.88 3.74
N LEU A 106 -13.18 41.65 3.24
CA LEU A 106 -13.67 42.27 2.01
C LEU A 106 -13.71 43.80 2.12
N SER A 107 -14.17 44.35 3.25
CA SER A 107 -14.21 45.79 3.52
C SER A 107 -12.83 46.41 3.66
N MET A 108 -11.83 45.65 4.13
CA MET A 108 -10.45 46.13 4.25
C MET A 108 -9.69 46.14 2.92
N LEU A 109 -10.01 45.19 2.02
CA LEU A 109 -9.34 45.03 0.73
C LEU A 109 -10.04 45.76 -0.42
N THR A 110 -11.35 46.03 -0.35
CA THR A 110 -12.08 46.77 -1.41
C THR A 110 -11.54 48.19 -1.65
N PRO A 111 -11.18 49.00 -0.63
CA PRO A 111 -10.56 50.32 -0.82
C PRO A 111 -9.12 50.28 -1.38
N LEU A 112 -8.56 49.09 -1.57
CA LEU A 112 -7.22 48.86 -2.14
C LEU A 112 -7.30 48.36 -3.59
N VAL A 113 -8.50 48.28 -4.18
CA VAL A 113 -8.65 47.97 -5.60
C VAL A 113 -7.95 49.06 -6.40
N GLY A 114 -7.00 48.65 -7.25
CA GLY A 114 -6.38 49.59 -8.18
C GLY A 114 -7.40 50.01 -9.23
N GLU A 115 -7.60 51.32 -9.40
CA GLU A 115 -8.19 51.84 -10.63
C GLU A 115 -7.35 51.33 -11.80
N LEU A 116 -7.98 50.74 -12.81
CA LEU A 116 -7.26 50.41 -14.04
C LEU A 116 -6.85 51.73 -14.70
N GLY A 117 -5.56 52.02 -14.69
CA GLY A 117 -4.99 53.07 -15.51
C GLY A 117 -5.44 52.89 -16.95
N ALA A 118 -5.97 53.97 -17.54
CA ALA A 118 -6.40 53.99 -18.94
C ALA A 118 -5.26 53.53 -19.87
N PRO A 119 -5.56 52.93 -21.04
CA PRO A 119 -4.54 52.36 -21.92
C PRO A 119 -3.56 53.45 -22.39
N LEU A 120 -2.36 53.45 -21.80
CA LEU A 120 -1.23 54.25 -22.25
C LEU A 120 -0.71 53.65 -23.56
N GLY A 121 -0.88 54.41 -24.64
CA GLY A 121 -0.57 53.99 -26.01
C GLY A 121 0.93 53.95 -26.33
N ASP A 122 1.22 53.60 -27.58
CA ASP A 122 2.54 53.22 -28.04
C ASP A 122 3.64 54.27 -27.81
N LYS A 123 4.70 53.85 -27.09
CA LYS A 123 6.09 53.96 -27.57
C LYS A 123 7.03 53.05 -26.79
N PRO A 124 8.04 52.44 -27.44
CA PRO A 124 9.06 51.66 -26.77
C PRO A 124 10.21 52.54 -26.29
N ASP A 125 10.74 52.26 -25.09
CA ASP A 125 12.19 52.16 -24.87
C ASP A 125 12.51 51.42 -23.55
N LEU A 126 13.79 51.15 -23.31
CA LEU A 126 14.36 50.33 -22.23
C LEU A 126 14.06 50.90 -20.81
N GLN A 127 14.20 50.18 -19.68
CA GLN A 127 15.08 49.05 -19.36
C GLN A 127 14.60 48.23 -18.12
N ASP A 128 15.14 47.01 -17.96
CA ASP A 128 15.16 46.13 -16.77
C ASP A 128 14.07 46.25 -15.69
N SER A 129 13.09 45.34 -15.76
CA SER A 129 12.52 44.75 -14.55
C SER A 129 12.01 43.32 -14.80
N THR A 130 12.82 42.31 -14.48
CA THR A 130 12.45 40.88 -14.58
C THR A 130 11.54 40.42 -13.44
N ALA A 131 10.42 41.13 -13.25
CA ALA A 131 9.35 40.76 -12.34
C ALA A 131 8.51 39.61 -12.93
N ASN A 132 9.07 38.39 -12.93
CA ASN A 132 8.37 37.17 -13.35
C ASN A 132 7.03 37.04 -12.62
N THR A 133 5.92 37.31 -13.33
CA THR A 133 4.61 37.51 -12.72
C THR A 133 4.03 36.20 -12.19
N LEU A 134 4.16 35.97 -10.88
CA LEU A 134 3.53 34.87 -10.11
C LEU A 134 2.02 34.70 -10.37
N PHE A 135 1.34 35.75 -10.82
CA PHE A 135 -0.05 35.73 -11.28
C PHE A 135 -0.33 34.73 -12.42
N SER A 136 0.66 34.36 -13.24
CA SER A 136 0.50 33.40 -14.34
C SER A 136 0.17 31.97 -13.88
N ARG A 137 0.20 31.70 -12.57
CA ARG A 137 -0.10 30.39 -11.95
C ARG A 137 -1.51 30.29 -11.37
N LEU A 138 -2.34 31.33 -11.45
CA LEU A 138 -3.73 31.25 -11.00
C LEU A 138 -4.57 30.42 -11.99
N PRO A 139 -5.44 29.50 -11.53
CA PRO A 139 -6.31 28.75 -12.41
C PRO A 139 -7.34 29.67 -13.06
N THR A 140 -7.39 29.67 -14.39
CA THR A 140 -8.35 30.47 -15.15
C THR A 140 -9.78 30.05 -14.79
N VAL A 141 -10.58 31.02 -14.36
CA VAL A 141 -12.02 30.83 -14.18
C VAL A 141 -12.70 31.51 -15.36
N GLU A 142 -13.21 30.71 -16.29
CA GLU A 142 -14.07 31.21 -17.35
C GLU A 142 -15.31 31.87 -16.72
N SER A 143 -15.56 33.12 -17.09
CA SER A 143 -16.76 33.85 -16.70
C SER A 143 -17.90 33.47 -17.63
N GLU A 144 -18.98 32.91 -17.09
CA GLU A 144 -20.27 32.77 -17.77
C GLU A 144 -20.64 34.10 -18.44
N PRO A 145 -20.78 34.18 -19.78
CA PRO A 145 -21.03 35.44 -20.46
C PRO A 145 -22.53 35.79 -20.43
N GLU A 146 -22.86 36.98 -19.94
CA GLU A 146 -24.19 37.54 -20.18
C GLU A 146 -24.40 37.82 -21.68
N ASN A 147 -25.63 37.59 -22.15
CA ASN A 147 -25.97 37.53 -23.57
C ASN A 147 -25.59 38.80 -24.37
N GLN A 148 -24.75 38.62 -25.39
CA GLN A 148 -24.82 39.39 -26.64
C GLN A 148 -24.28 38.61 -27.85
N LYS A 149 -24.70 39.00 -29.05
CA LYS A 149 -24.81 38.08 -30.21
C LYS A 149 -23.69 38.21 -31.24
N THR A 150 -23.04 37.08 -31.52
CA THR A 150 -22.51 36.66 -32.86
C THR A 150 -21.38 37.53 -33.48
N PRO A 151 -20.69 37.06 -34.54
CA PRO A 151 -19.78 35.92 -34.52
C PRO A 151 -18.41 36.25 -35.17
N VAL A 152 -17.46 35.30 -35.20
CA VAL A 152 -16.66 34.94 -36.41
C VAL A 152 -15.66 33.80 -36.08
N GLU A 153 -15.67 32.83 -37.01
CA GLU A 153 -14.78 31.72 -37.42
C GLU A 153 -13.43 31.39 -36.72
N ALA A 154 -12.92 30.18 -37.02
CA ALA A 154 -11.82 29.52 -36.32
C ALA A 154 -10.53 29.36 -37.16
N GLY A 155 -9.40 29.16 -36.49
CA GLY A 155 -8.11 28.83 -37.15
C GLY A 155 -7.10 28.15 -36.22
N HIS A 156 -6.86 26.85 -36.42
CA HIS A 156 -5.78 26.12 -35.75
C HIS A 156 -4.39 26.51 -36.27
N LYS A 157 -3.37 26.50 -35.39
CA LYS A 157 -2.10 25.77 -35.62
C LYS A 157 -1.23 25.63 -34.36
N HIS A 158 -0.47 24.53 -34.29
CA HIS A 158 0.62 24.30 -33.34
C HIS A 158 1.86 25.14 -33.68
N CYS A 159 2.73 25.44 -32.69
CA CYS A 159 3.99 24.69 -32.44
C CYS A 159 4.84 25.39 -31.34
N GLY A 160 5.72 24.66 -30.64
CA GLY A 160 6.81 25.28 -29.84
C GLY A 160 7.10 24.71 -28.44
N SER A 161 8.14 23.89 -28.34
CA SER A 161 9.00 23.63 -27.15
C SER A 161 10.47 23.76 -27.63
N PRO A 162 11.56 23.81 -26.81
CA PRO A 162 11.75 23.58 -25.36
C PRO A 162 11.98 24.95 -24.61
N MET A 163 12.62 25.17 -23.45
CA MET A 163 13.52 24.45 -22.50
C MET A 163 13.05 24.67 -21.03
N SER A 164 13.44 23.92 -19.98
CA SER A 164 14.60 23.09 -19.59
C SER A 164 15.75 23.79 -18.82
N SER A 165 15.52 24.03 -17.53
CA SER A 165 16.53 24.12 -16.44
C SER A 165 15.79 23.89 -15.09
N SER A 166 15.91 22.80 -14.33
CA SER A 166 17.06 22.13 -13.66
C SER A 166 17.28 22.63 -12.22
N HIS A 167 17.42 21.68 -11.28
CA HIS A 167 17.53 21.83 -9.80
C HIS A 167 16.19 22.18 -9.10
N THR A 168 15.89 21.72 -7.86
CA THR A 168 16.71 20.95 -6.89
C THR A 168 15.88 19.93 -6.08
N THR A 169 16.60 19.13 -5.29
CA THR A 169 16.25 18.12 -4.26
C THR A 169 14.97 18.32 -3.42
N SER A 170 14.47 17.18 -2.94
CA SER A 170 13.39 17.04 -1.95
C SER A 170 13.78 17.53 -0.54
N THR A 171 13.49 18.79 -0.26
CA THR A 171 13.01 19.24 1.06
C THR A 171 11.60 19.78 0.87
N THR A 172 10.69 19.56 1.83
CA THR A 172 9.44 20.31 1.89
C THR A 172 9.76 21.73 2.33
N ASN A 173 10.23 22.54 1.39
CA ASN A 173 10.46 23.95 1.58
C ASN A 173 9.13 24.63 1.93
N GLU A 174 9.16 25.62 2.82
CA GLU A 174 8.04 26.54 3.08
C GLU A 174 7.78 27.50 1.87
N SER A 175 8.24 27.12 0.67
CA SER A 175 8.24 27.93 -0.54
C SER A 175 7.05 27.69 -1.46
N ASP A 176 6.40 26.51 -1.37
CA ASP A 176 5.46 26.04 -2.37
C ASP A 176 4.01 26.28 -1.93
N MET A 177 3.16 26.65 -2.89
CA MET A 177 1.81 27.11 -2.61
C MET A 177 0.89 25.93 -2.25
N PRO A 178 0.11 26.01 -1.15
CA PRO A 178 -0.91 25.01 -0.83
C PRO A 178 -1.95 24.87 -1.96
N SER A 179 -2.28 23.63 -2.32
CA SER A 179 -3.28 23.30 -3.35
C SER A 179 -4.74 23.42 -2.85
N ASP A 180 -4.95 23.28 -1.53
CA ASP A 180 -6.17 23.63 -0.82
C ASP A 180 -5.80 24.30 0.52
N PHE A 181 -6.62 25.24 0.98
CA PHE A 181 -6.47 25.86 2.30
C PHE A 181 -7.52 25.30 3.26
N CYS A 182 -7.07 24.77 4.39
CA CYS A 182 -7.91 24.13 5.39
C CYS A 182 -8.09 25.04 6.62
N LEU A 183 -9.27 25.68 6.69
CA LEU A 183 -9.65 26.58 7.78
C LEU A 183 -10.36 25.76 8.87
N GLU A 184 -9.74 25.66 10.05
CA GLU A 184 -10.20 24.87 11.20
C GLU A 184 -11.52 25.42 11.82
N ASP A 185 -11.91 26.64 11.45
CA ASP A 185 -13.16 27.30 11.83
C ASP A 185 -14.28 27.21 10.79
N ASP A 186 -14.08 26.61 9.60
CA ASP A 186 -15.17 26.42 8.62
C ASP A 186 -16.07 25.22 9.00
N LYS A 187 -17.04 25.48 9.88
CA LYS A 187 -18.04 24.48 10.30
C LYS A 187 -18.94 23.95 9.18
N ILE A 188 -19.01 24.61 8.01
CA ILE A 188 -19.70 24.06 6.84
C ILE A 188 -18.83 22.99 6.18
N ARG A 189 -17.51 23.21 6.09
CA ARG A 189 -16.55 22.20 5.61
C ARG A 189 -16.59 20.93 6.45
N GLU A 190 -16.53 21.04 7.78
CA GLU A 190 -16.56 19.87 8.69
C GLU A 190 -17.78 18.95 8.40
N LEU A 191 -18.94 19.53 8.13
CA LEU A 191 -20.15 18.80 7.75
C LEU A 191 -20.08 18.18 6.36
N PHE A 192 -19.72 18.96 5.34
CA PHE A 192 -19.73 18.49 3.95
C PHE A 192 -18.67 17.41 3.69
N ASP A 193 -17.47 17.58 4.24
CA ASP A 193 -16.39 16.60 4.07
C ASP A 193 -16.76 15.28 4.76
N ALA A 194 -17.40 15.32 5.95
CA ALA A 194 -17.99 14.14 6.60
C ALA A 194 -19.16 13.52 5.80
N ALA A 195 -19.99 14.34 5.16
CA ALA A 195 -21.13 13.87 4.37
C ALA A 195 -20.69 13.15 3.08
N TYR A 196 -19.70 13.68 2.35
CA TYR A 196 -19.09 12.97 1.22
C TYR A 196 -18.35 11.71 1.67
N PHE A 197 -17.68 11.74 2.83
CA PHE A 197 -17.02 10.56 3.39
C PHE A 197 -18.01 9.45 3.79
N LEU A 198 -19.21 9.78 4.31
CA LEU A 198 -20.28 8.80 4.56
C LEU A 198 -20.80 8.14 3.26
N MET A 199 -20.84 8.89 2.15
CA MET A 199 -21.19 8.33 0.84
C MET A 199 -20.09 7.39 0.32
N GLU A 200 -18.82 7.78 0.44
CA GLU A 200 -17.70 6.98 -0.05
C GLU A 200 -17.42 5.75 0.83
N LEU A 201 -17.62 5.85 2.14
CA LEU A 201 -17.60 4.70 3.06
C LEU A 201 -18.58 3.61 2.63
N GLU A 202 -19.77 3.95 2.13
CA GLU A 202 -20.71 2.92 1.64
C GLU A 202 -20.26 2.30 0.31
N ASN A 203 -19.62 3.06 -0.58
CA ASN A 203 -18.98 2.48 -1.76
C ASN A 203 -17.88 1.48 -1.34
N VAL A 204 -17.04 1.85 -0.37
CA VAL A 204 -16.00 0.98 0.20
C VAL A 204 -16.61 -0.24 0.89
N HIS A 205 -17.66 -0.09 1.71
CA HIS A 205 -18.37 -1.22 2.30
C HIS A 205 -18.91 -2.16 1.21
N ASN A 206 -19.43 -1.66 0.09
CA ASN A 206 -19.95 -2.50 -0.99
C ASN A 206 -18.85 -3.25 -1.74
N VAL A 207 -17.65 -2.68 -1.91
CA VAL A 207 -16.46 -3.41 -2.38
C VAL A 207 -16.09 -4.54 -1.41
N ILE A 208 -16.10 -4.28 -0.11
CA ILE A 208 -15.75 -5.27 0.94
C ILE A 208 -16.82 -6.37 1.07
N LYS A 209 -18.11 -6.02 1.18
CA LYS A 209 -19.27 -6.94 1.21
C LYS A 209 -19.18 -7.93 0.03
N LYS A 210 -18.99 -7.40 -1.19
CA LYS A 210 -18.80 -8.18 -2.42
C LYS A 210 -17.56 -9.09 -2.34
N CYS A 211 -16.41 -8.57 -1.91
CA CYS A 211 -15.18 -9.36 -1.80
C CYS A 211 -15.31 -10.55 -0.82
N TRP A 212 -16.06 -10.38 0.26
CA TRP A 212 -16.36 -11.47 1.20
C TRP A 212 -17.43 -12.43 0.71
N ALA A 213 -18.40 -11.98 -0.10
CA ALA A 213 -19.31 -12.86 -0.81
C ALA A 213 -18.54 -13.74 -1.84
N ASP A 214 -17.71 -13.12 -2.69
CA ASP A 214 -16.82 -13.80 -3.64
C ASP A 214 -15.98 -14.88 -2.92
N ALA A 215 -15.37 -14.52 -1.78
CA ALA A 215 -14.55 -15.42 -0.97
C ALA A 215 -15.38 -16.55 -0.33
N SER A 216 -16.59 -16.26 0.17
CA SER A 216 -17.49 -17.26 0.76
C SER A 216 -17.89 -18.36 -0.22
N HIS A 217 -17.93 -18.05 -1.53
CA HIS A 217 -18.17 -19.01 -2.60
C HIS A 217 -16.89 -19.69 -3.12
N GLY A 218 -15.72 -19.22 -2.71
CA GLY A 218 -14.40 -19.73 -3.14
C GLY A 218 -13.87 -19.10 -4.44
N SER A 219 -14.39 -17.94 -4.84
CA SER A 219 -13.96 -17.20 -6.05
C SER A 219 -12.92 -16.10 -5.74
N VAL A 220 -12.56 -15.92 -4.48
CA VAL A 220 -11.47 -15.06 -3.99
C VAL A 220 -10.76 -15.80 -2.83
N PRO A 221 -9.43 -15.91 -2.82
CA PRO A 221 -8.69 -16.50 -1.69
C PRO A 221 -8.88 -15.72 -0.37
N LEU A 222 -9.02 -16.45 0.75
CA LEU A 222 -9.14 -15.85 2.10
C LEU A 222 -8.02 -14.83 2.44
N PRO A 223 -6.74 -15.06 2.10
CA PRO A 223 -5.68 -14.07 2.30
C PRO A 223 -5.96 -12.74 1.61
N LEU A 224 -6.46 -12.76 0.36
CA LEU A 224 -6.77 -11.54 -0.39
C LEU A 224 -7.98 -10.79 0.18
N ALA A 225 -9.01 -11.51 0.65
CA ALA A 225 -10.17 -10.88 1.29
C ALA A 225 -9.79 -10.17 2.61
N ALA A 226 -8.90 -10.75 3.41
CA ALA A 226 -8.36 -10.11 4.61
C ALA A 226 -7.39 -8.96 4.31
N TRP A 227 -6.51 -9.12 3.31
CA TRP A 227 -5.66 -8.05 2.80
C TRP A 227 -6.50 -6.84 2.36
N MET A 228 -7.63 -7.07 1.69
CA MET A 228 -8.57 -6.01 1.30
C MET A 228 -9.17 -5.28 2.50
N ASN A 229 -9.48 -5.97 3.61
CA ASN A 229 -9.92 -5.32 4.85
C ASN A 229 -8.81 -4.47 5.48
N ASN A 230 -7.59 -5.00 5.62
CA ASN A 230 -6.46 -4.24 6.16
C ASN A 230 -6.16 -2.99 5.31
N PHE A 231 -6.12 -3.15 3.99
CA PHE A 231 -5.96 -2.07 3.01
C PHE A 231 -7.08 -1.02 3.09
N ALA A 232 -8.33 -1.46 3.31
CA ALA A 232 -9.46 -0.57 3.55
C ALA A 232 -9.28 0.22 4.86
N VAL A 233 -8.91 -0.44 5.97
CA VAL A 233 -8.65 0.22 7.26
C VAL A 233 -7.55 1.28 7.11
N TYR A 234 -6.40 0.94 6.52
CA TYR A 234 -5.29 1.88 6.32
C TYR A 234 -5.71 3.07 5.45
N SER A 235 -6.41 2.83 4.34
CA SER A 235 -6.84 3.90 3.41
C SER A 235 -7.90 4.81 4.03
N ILE A 236 -8.91 4.24 4.71
CA ILE A 236 -9.87 4.98 5.53
C ILE A 236 -9.14 5.80 6.60
N ALA A 237 -8.10 5.25 7.24
CA ALA A 237 -7.32 5.96 8.26
C ALA A 237 -6.58 7.21 7.72
N ARG A 238 -6.37 7.31 6.40
CA ARG A 238 -5.78 8.47 5.72
C ARG A 238 -6.83 9.47 5.24
N GLU A 239 -7.98 9.01 4.76
CA GLU A 239 -9.01 9.88 4.16
C GLU A 239 -10.09 10.36 5.15
N ILE A 240 -10.18 9.79 6.35
CA ILE A 240 -11.21 10.13 7.34
C ILE A 240 -11.13 11.60 7.83
N PRO A 241 -12.22 12.38 7.72
CA PRO A 241 -12.22 13.79 8.11
C PRO A 241 -11.92 14.02 9.61
N PRO A 242 -11.30 15.17 9.98
CA PRO A 242 -11.20 15.60 11.37
C PRO A 242 -12.58 15.68 12.02
N LYS A 243 -12.69 15.29 13.30
CA LYS A 243 -13.94 15.32 14.07
C LYS A 243 -15.10 14.49 13.49
N PHE A 244 -14.85 13.58 12.52
CA PHE A 244 -15.88 12.81 11.79
C PHE A 244 -16.96 12.19 12.69
N VAL A 245 -16.56 11.49 13.76
CA VAL A 245 -17.52 10.83 14.67
C VAL A 245 -18.37 11.82 15.46
N TYR A 246 -17.84 13.01 15.79
CA TYR A 246 -18.62 14.08 16.41
C TYR A 246 -19.68 14.61 15.44
N VAL A 247 -19.33 14.83 14.17
CA VAL A 247 -20.29 15.20 13.12
C VAL A 247 -21.36 14.11 12.96
N CYS A 248 -20.98 12.82 12.92
CA CYS A 248 -21.91 11.70 12.91
C CYS A 248 -22.87 11.69 14.11
N SER A 249 -22.41 12.04 15.32
CA SER A 249 -23.28 12.16 16.49
C SER A 249 -24.28 13.32 16.35
N ASN A 250 -23.86 14.48 15.85
CA ASN A 250 -24.76 15.60 15.57
C ASN A 250 -25.80 15.27 14.48
N LEU A 251 -25.41 14.53 13.44
CA LEU A 251 -26.33 14.04 12.40
C LEU A 251 -27.35 13.03 12.97
N ALA A 252 -26.90 12.11 13.83
CA ALA A 252 -27.72 11.09 14.47
C ALA A 252 -28.75 11.65 15.47
N MET A 253 -28.42 12.77 16.13
CA MET A 253 -29.30 13.48 17.06
C MET A 253 -30.38 14.32 16.36
N ASN A 254 -30.26 14.57 15.05
CA ASN A 254 -31.11 15.50 14.29
C ASN A 254 -31.69 14.85 13.01
N PRO A 255 -32.40 13.70 13.12
CA PRO A 255 -32.66 12.79 12.00
C PRO A 255 -33.40 13.42 10.81
N GLU A 256 -34.47 14.18 11.05
CA GLU A 256 -35.24 14.83 9.98
C GLU A 256 -34.40 15.85 9.20
N MET A 257 -33.57 16.59 9.93
CA MET A 257 -32.78 17.69 9.39
C MET A 257 -31.61 17.13 8.58
N THR A 258 -30.98 16.07 9.09
CA THR A 258 -30.03 15.23 8.36
C THR A 258 -30.63 14.65 7.08
N CYS A 259 -31.84 14.08 7.12
CA CYS A 259 -32.50 13.56 5.91
C CYS A 259 -32.80 14.66 4.88
N LYS A 260 -33.30 15.82 5.33
CA LYS A 260 -33.55 16.99 4.47
C LYS A 260 -32.24 17.47 3.82
N PHE A 261 -31.15 17.58 4.58
CA PHE A 261 -29.82 17.92 4.07
C PHE A 261 -29.30 16.92 3.02
N PHE A 262 -29.27 15.62 3.32
CA PHE A 262 -28.80 14.61 2.35
C PHE A 262 -29.65 14.59 1.07
N SER A 263 -30.97 14.80 1.17
CA SER A 263 -31.88 14.89 0.00
C SER A 263 -31.61 16.07 -0.94
N LYS A 264 -30.82 17.07 -0.49
CA LYS A 264 -30.33 18.19 -1.30
C LYS A 264 -28.87 18.03 -1.73
N LEU A 265 -28.08 17.27 -0.96
CA LEU A 265 -26.67 16.98 -1.25
C LEU A 265 -26.51 16.00 -2.43
N SER A 266 -27.34 14.95 -2.48
CA SER A 266 -27.22 13.89 -3.48
C SER A 266 -28.56 13.23 -3.77
N ASN A 267 -28.88 13.12 -5.07
CA ASN A 267 -30.02 12.32 -5.55
C ASN A 267 -29.66 10.84 -5.79
N LYS A 268 -28.40 10.42 -5.50
CA LYS A 268 -27.87 9.09 -5.84
C LYS A 268 -27.94 8.05 -4.71
N VAL A 269 -28.20 8.47 -3.47
CA VAL A 269 -28.21 7.62 -2.27
C VAL A 269 -29.39 8.01 -1.40
N ASP A 270 -30.08 7.04 -0.78
CA ASP A 270 -31.17 7.34 0.16
C ASP A 270 -30.62 8.12 1.37
N PRO A 271 -31.16 9.31 1.68
CA PRO A 271 -30.88 10.04 2.91
C PRO A 271 -30.96 9.21 4.20
N ARG A 272 -31.84 8.20 4.25
CA ARG A 272 -31.99 7.30 5.39
C ARG A 272 -30.78 6.37 5.56
N THR A 273 -30.21 5.84 4.48
CA THR A 273 -28.99 5.01 4.51
C THR A 273 -27.81 5.80 5.07
N LEU A 274 -27.64 7.06 4.63
CA LEU A 274 -26.56 7.91 5.13
C LEU A 274 -26.74 8.30 6.61
N LEU A 275 -27.99 8.52 7.05
CA LEU A 275 -28.33 8.73 8.46
C LEU A 275 -28.10 7.45 9.30
N SER A 276 -28.44 6.27 8.80
CA SER A 276 -28.16 4.97 9.43
C SER A 276 -26.65 4.78 9.64
N HIS A 277 -25.82 5.07 8.62
CA HIS A 277 -24.37 5.01 8.77
C HIS A 277 -23.83 6.01 9.81
N ALA A 278 -24.34 7.25 9.83
CA ALA A 278 -23.97 8.23 10.85
C ALA A 278 -24.33 7.75 12.27
N ARG A 279 -25.54 7.18 12.45
CA ARG A 279 -25.98 6.56 13.71
C ARG A 279 -25.06 5.40 14.12
N ARG A 280 -24.79 4.46 13.21
CA ARG A 280 -23.96 3.28 13.48
C ARG A 280 -22.53 3.67 13.89
N PHE A 281 -21.89 4.62 13.20
CA PHE A 281 -20.57 5.13 13.60
C PHE A 281 -20.58 5.80 14.98
N PHE A 282 -21.58 6.61 15.29
CA PHE A 282 -21.75 7.22 16.61
C PHE A 282 -21.94 6.17 17.71
N MET A 283 -22.84 5.20 17.52
CA MET A 283 -23.11 4.14 18.49
C MET A 283 -21.91 3.18 18.66
N LEU A 284 -21.11 2.91 17.62
CA LEU A 284 -19.89 2.10 17.73
C LEU A 284 -18.82 2.81 18.56
N ALA A 285 -18.66 4.12 18.36
CA ALA A 285 -17.77 4.94 19.19
C ALA A 285 -18.23 4.99 20.66
N GLN A 286 -19.55 4.99 20.88
CA GLN A 286 -20.11 4.87 22.22
C GLN A 286 -19.80 3.51 22.86
N ALA A 287 -19.98 2.39 22.15
CA ALA A 287 -19.65 1.06 22.67
C ALA A 287 -18.16 0.92 23.05
N ILE A 288 -17.25 1.43 22.21
CA ILE A 288 -15.81 1.46 22.50
C ILE A 288 -15.51 2.33 23.73
N ASN A 289 -16.11 3.52 23.84
CA ASN A 289 -15.96 4.39 25.01
C ASN A 289 -16.57 3.80 26.29
N ASP A 290 -17.71 3.11 26.19
CA ASP A 290 -18.37 2.45 27.31
C ASP A 290 -17.50 1.32 27.86
N TYR A 291 -16.90 0.50 26.98
CA TYR A 291 -15.87 -0.46 27.36
C TYR A 291 -14.61 0.21 27.93
N GLY A 292 -14.13 1.30 27.31
CA GLY A 292 -12.96 2.05 27.78
C GLY A 292 -13.10 2.60 29.21
N ARG A 293 -14.32 3.03 29.60
CA ARG A 293 -14.60 3.42 30.98
C ARG A 293 -14.52 2.25 31.98
N THR A 294 -14.60 0.99 31.55
CA THR A 294 -14.32 -0.19 32.41
C THR A 294 -12.83 -0.46 32.62
N LEU A 295 -11.95 0.24 31.89
CA LEU A 295 -10.50 0.12 31.99
C LEU A 295 -9.86 1.19 32.89
N ILE A 296 -10.60 2.24 33.27
CA ILE A 296 -10.12 3.29 34.16
C ILE A 296 -9.66 2.67 35.49
N GLY A 297 -8.44 2.99 35.92
CA GLY A 297 -7.81 2.43 37.11
C GLY A 297 -7.20 1.03 36.96
N LYS A 298 -7.35 0.37 35.80
CA LYS A 298 -6.58 -0.85 35.47
C LYS A 298 -5.20 -0.45 34.90
N PRO A 299 -4.15 -1.30 35.02
CA PRO A 299 -2.87 -1.02 34.40
C PRO A 299 -2.97 -0.83 32.89
N MET A 300 -2.29 0.22 32.39
CA MET A 300 -2.07 0.46 30.95
C MET A 300 -1.17 -0.63 30.37
N LEU A 301 -1.35 -0.97 29.09
CA LEU A 301 -0.48 -1.94 28.43
C LEU A 301 0.80 -1.26 27.93
N ASN A 302 1.97 -1.75 28.37
CA ASN A 302 3.28 -1.27 27.93
C ASN A 302 3.63 -1.87 26.55
N ILE A 303 3.03 -1.31 25.50
CA ILE A 303 3.18 -1.77 24.12
C ILE A 303 4.34 -1.04 23.46
N GLN A 304 5.43 -1.74 23.14
CA GLN A 304 6.56 -1.18 22.40
C GLN A 304 6.30 -1.11 20.88
N GLY A 305 7.02 -0.23 20.19
CA GLY A 305 7.06 -0.17 18.72
C GLY A 305 5.82 0.43 18.06
N VAL A 306 5.17 1.42 18.69
CA VAL A 306 3.86 1.91 18.27
C VAL A 306 3.97 3.02 17.20
N GLY A 307 3.76 2.65 15.94
CA GLY A 307 3.72 3.59 14.81
C GLY A 307 2.48 4.50 14.84
N VAL A 308 2.71 5.81 14.67
CA VAL A 308 1.68 6.85 14.44
C VAL A 308 0.52 6.85 15.48
N VAL A 309 0.85 6.75 16.77
CA VAL A 309 -0.12 7.08 17.83
C VAL A 309 -0.35 8.59 17.84
N CYS A 310 -1.60 9.04 17.76
CA CYS A 310 -1.91 10.42 18.11
C CYS A 310 -1.90 10.56 19.64
N ASN A 311 -0.70 10.64 20.23
CA ASN A 311 -0.53 10.80 21.68
C ASN A 311 -1.04 12.14 22.21
N ILE A 312 -1.18 13.15 21.33
CA ILE A 312 -1.84 14.44 21.62
C ILE A 312 -3.19 14.18 22.32
N PRO A 313 -3.45 14.69 23.54
CA PRO A 313 -4.72 14.49 24.23
C PRO A 313 -5.89 15.11 23.44
N GLU A 314 -5.68 16.32 22.94
CA GLU A 314 -6.63 17.15 22.18
C GLU A 314 -6.75 16.76 20.70
N CYS A 315 -6.28 15.57 20.31
CA CYS A 315 -6.25 15.15 18.91
C CYS A 315 -7.66 15.05 18.32
N GLN A 316 -7.92 15.75 17.21
CA GLN A 316 -9.25 15.83 16.56
C GLN A 316 -9.80 14.48 16.02
N CYS A 317 -9.06 13.37 16.18
CA CYS A 317 -9.53 12.01 15.89
C CYS A 317 -9.96 11.20 17.12
N LYS A 318 -9.63 11.65 18.35
CA LYS A 318 -10.09 11.09 19.64
C LYS A 318 -11.43 11.74 20.01
N PHE A 319 -12.34 10.99 20.64
CA PHE A 319 -13.67 11.50 20.95
C PHE A 319 -14.26 10.90 22.22
N SER A 320 -14.35 11.70 23.29
CA SER A 320 -15.09 11.34 24.51
C SER A 320 -16.57 11.70 24.36
N LEU A 321 -17.45 10.75 24.72
CA LEU A 321 -18.91 10.91 24.67
C LEU A 321 -19.52 11.02 26.08
N PRO A 322 -20.48 11.93 26.29
CA PRO A 322 -21.35 11.90 27.47
C PRO A 322 -22.01 10.53 27.64
N LYS A 323 -22.00 10.01 28.87
CA LYS A 323 -22.57 8.69 29.19
C LYS A 323 -24.09 8.74 29.01
N GLY A 324 -24.66 7.74 28.32
CA GLY A 324 -26.10 7.62 28.14
C GLY A 324 -26.71 8.51 27.05
N LEU A 325 -25.90 9.10 26.16
CA LEU A 325 -26.41 9.66 24.92
C LEU A 325 -26.99 8.53 24.03
N VAL A 326 -28.04 8.81 23.26
CA VAL A 326 -28.72 7.84 22.37
C VAL A 326 -29.25 8.61 21.16
N PRO A 327 -29.21 8.06 19.91
CA PRO A 327 -29.83 8.71 18.74
C PRO A 327 -31.30 9.06 18.97
N ARG A 328 -31.77 10.15 18.36
CA ARG A 328 -33.18 10.57 18.46
C ARG A 328 -33.99 10.10 17.26
N GLY A 329 -35.20 9.60 17.49
CA GLY A 329 -36.26 9.39 16.48
C GLY A 329 -36.24 8.03 15.78
N ASP A 330 -37.43 7.56 15.42
CA ASP A 330 -37.71 6.20 14.94
C ASP A 330 -37.08 5.87 13.58
N LEU A 331 -35.97 5.12 13.59
CA LEU A 331 -35.54 4.28 12.47
C LEU A 331 -35.45 2.84 12.98
N LYS A 332 -36.48 2.04 12.71
CA LYS A 332 -36.55 0.64 13.16
C LYS A 332 -35.62 -0.23 12.31
N GLY A 333 -34.61 -0.82 12.95
CA GLY A 333 -33.67 -1.76 12.33
C GLY A 333 -32.23 -1.27 12.19
N ASP A 334 -31.97 0.03 12.40
CA ASP A 334 -30.64 0.65 12.21
C ASP A 334 -29.80 0.78 13.49
N GLU A 335 -30.29 0.27 14.63
CA GLU A 335 -29.56 0.29 15.89
C GLU A 335 -28.52 -0.84 15.97
N ILE A 336 -27.43 -0.59 16.70
CA ILE A 336 -26.46 -1.63 17.06
C ILE A 336 -27.17 -2.65 17.96
N SER A 337 -27.33 -3.88 17.45
CA SER A 337 -28.03 -4.94 18.18
C SER A 337 -27.34 -5.30 19.50
N GLU A 338 -28.06 -5.88 20.46
CA GLU A 338 -27.43 -6.42 21.68
C GLU A 338 -26.38 -7.50 21.35
N SER A 339 -26.54 -8.22 20.23
CA SER A 339 -25.54 -9.17 19.72
C SER A 339 -24.29 -8.47 19.18
N ASP A 340 -24.43 -7.34 18.48
CA ASP A 340 -23.30 -6.49 18.07
C ASP A 340 -22.59 -5.97 19.33
N LYS A 341 -23.31 -5.44 20.34
CA LYS A 341 -22.72 -4.92 21.59
C LYS A 341 -21.95 -6.00 22.36
N ALA A 342 -22.54 -7.19 22.53
CA ALA A 342 -21.86 -8.34 23.13
C ALA A 342 -20.63 -8.78 22.33
N THR A 343 -20.69 -8.70 20.99
CA THR A 343 -19.54 -8.95 20.10
C THR A 343 -18.43 -7.92 20.31
N VAL A 344 -18.75 -6.62 20.44
CA VAL A 344 -17.75 -5.58 20.73
C VAL A 344 -17.03 -5.87 22.06
N LEU A 345 -17.78 -6.19 23.12
CA LEU A 345 -17.19 -6.51 24.42
C LEU A 345 -16.27 -7.73 24.34
N SER A 346 -16.78 -8.85 23.82
CA SER A 346 -16.02 -10.10 23.68
C SER A 346 -14.76 -9.93 22.83
N VAL A 347 -14.84 -9.23 21.69
CA VAL A 347 -13.67 -8.98 20.83
C VAL A 347 -12.65 -8.11 21.55
N PHE A 348 -13.06 -7.02 22.21
CA PHE A 348 -12.12 -6.15 22.92
C PHE A 348 -11.49 -6.82 24.15
N GLU A 349 -12.19 -7.73 24.82
CA GLU A 349 -11.60 -8.56 25.89
C GLU A 349 -10.55 -9.51 25.31
N THR A 350 -10.86 -10.29 24.26
CA THR A 350 -9.87 -11.15 23.59
C THR A 350 -8.67 -10.36 23.06
N MET A 351 -8.89 -9.20 22.44
CA MET A 351 -7.79 -8.31 21.98
C MET A 351 -6.89 -7.82 23.13
N ARG A 352 -7.44 -7.63 24.34
CA ARG A 352 -6.66 -7.20 25.51
C ARG A 352 -5.85 -8.37 26.09
N ASP A 353 -6.40 -9.57 26.04
CA ASP A 353 -5.72 -10.79 26.44
C ASP A 353 -4.60 -11.16 25.45
N ASP A 354 -4.81 -10.97 24.13
CA ASP A 354 -3.81 -11.06 23.04
C ASP A 354 -2.64 -10.09 23.16
N LEU A 355 -2.82 -8.98 23.90
CA LEU A 355 -1.79 -7.94 24.12
C LEU A 355 -1.15 -8.00 25.50
N THR A 356 -1.66 -8.84 26.40
CA THR A 356 -1.05 -9.14 27.71
C THR A 356 -0.34 -10.50 27.71
N ASN A 357 -0.82 -11.44 26.89
CA ASN A 357 -0.24 -12.77 26.70
C ASN A 357 0.34 -12.87 25.27
N THR A 358 1.23 -13.84 25.03
CA THR A 358 1.78 -14.06 23.68
C THR A 358 0.85 -14.96 22.86
N ARG A 359 0.02 -14.37 21.99
CA ARG A 359 -0.72 -15.12 20.95
C ARG A 359 0.24 -15.88 20.03
N ALA A 360 -0.10 -17.09 19.58
CA ALA A 360 0.87 -17.97 18.91
C ALA A 360 1.30 -17.44 17.53
N ILE A 361 0.42 -16.76 16.80
CA ILE A 361 0.79 -16.06 15.55
C ILE A 361 1.89 -15.01 15.79
N GLY A 362 1.95 -14.44 17.00
CA GLY A 362 2.98 -13.50 17.45
C GLY A 362 4.41 -14.03 17.38
N MET A 363 4.61 -15.35 17.45
CA MET A 363 5.92 -15.97 17.26
C MET A 363 6.41 -15.85 15.81
N LEU A 364 5.50 -15.85 14.83
CA LEU A 364 5.81 -15.59 13.42
C LEU A 364 5.92 -14.09 13.15
N GLU A 365 5.04 -13.27 13.72
CA GLU A 365 5.10 -11.80 13.62
C GLU A 365 6.45 -11.24 14.11
N ALA A 366 7.03 -11.86 15.16
CA ALA A 366 8.37 -11.55 15.67
C ALA A 366 9.54 -12.21 14.90
N THR A 367 9.28 -13.21 14.06
CA THR A 367 10.31 -13.95 13.31
C THR A 367 10.30 -13.49 11.85
N LYS A 368 10.83 -12.29 11.58
CA LYS A 368 10.97 -11.72 10.23
C LYS A 368 12.44 -11.55 9.83
N PRO A 369 12.83 -11.71 8.55
CA PRO A 369 14.22 -11.53 8.12
C PRO A 369 14.68 -10.08 8.30
N LEU A 370 15.90 -9.89 8.82
CA LEU A 370 16.50 -8.57 9.11
C LEU A 370 16.71 -7.67 7.87
N THR A 371 16.47 -8.18 6.67
CA THR A 371 16.60 -7.47 5.38
C THR A 371 15.37 -6.65 5.01
N CYS A 372 14.22 -6.86 5.65
CA CYS A 372 13.02 -6.06 5.38
C CYS A 372 13.02 -4.77 6.22
N GLY A 373 13.18 -3.61 5.58
CA GLY A 373 13.25 -2.32 6.29
C GLY A 373 11.95 -1.85 6.96
N CYS A 374 10.83 -2.52 6.66
CA CYS A 374 9.52 -2.23 7.23
C CYS A 374 8.99 -3.49 7.95
N PHE A 375 8.56 -3.33 9.21
CA PHE A 375 8.03 -4.43 10.01
C PHE A 375 6.66 -4.09 10.56
N THR A 376 5.60 -4.65 9.97
CA THR A 376 4.29 -4.73 10.61
C THR A 376 4.38 -5.60 11.87
N PRO A 377 4.14 -5.05 13.09
CA PRO A 377 4.32 -5.79 14.35
C PRO A 377 3.10 -6.64 14.74
N VAL A 378 2.00 -6.53 13.99
CA VAL A 378 0.72 -7.24 14.15
C VAL A 378 0.10 -7.35 12.75
N CYS A 379 -0.18 -8.56 12.26
CA CYS A 379 -0.61 -8.85 10.89
C CYS A 379 -2.03 -8.39 10.52
N ASP A 380 -2.81 -7.95 11.51
CA ASP A 380 -4.18 -7.48 11.32
C ASP A 380 -4.31 -5.99 11.71
N SER A 381 -4.91 -5.17 10.84
CA SER A 381 -4.97 -3.72 11.09
C SER A 381 -5.95 -3.34 12.21
N PHE A 382 -6.77 -4.28 12.69
CA PHE A 382 -7.79 -4.03 13.72
C PHE A 382 -7.18 -4.05 15.12
N LEU A 383 -6.43 -5.10 15.48
CA LEU A 383 -5.64 -5.15 16.72
C LEU A 383 -4.54 -4.08 16.71
N PHE A 384 -3.92 -3.78 15.55
CA PHE A 384 -3.02 -2.63 15.44
C PHE A 384 -3.71 -1.32 15.85
N GLY A 385 -4.97 -1.11 15.43
CA GLY A 385 -5.80 0.01 15.87
C GLY A 385 -6.17 -0.03 17.36
N ALA A 386 -6.41 -1.23 17.91
CA ALA A 386 -6.79 -1.42 19.31
C ALA A 386 -5.61 -1.28 20.29
N ARG A 387 -4.38 -1.62 19.89
CA ARG A 387 -3.15 -1.33 20.65
C ARG A 387 -3.09 0.14 21.08
N ASN A 388 -3.41 1.04 20.15
CA ASN A 388 -3.43 2.50 20.37
C ASN A 388 -4.57 2.98 21.30
N PHE A 389 -5.49 2.09 21.68
CA PHE A 389 -6.55 2.33 22.67
C PHE A 389 -6.14 1.78 24.04
N PHE A 390 -5.58 0.58 24.11
CA PHE A 390 -5.07 -0.02 25.36
C PHE A 390 -3.80 0.63 25.93
N SER A 391 -3.10 1.43 25.13
CA SER A 391 -1.94 2.23 25.56
C SER A 391 -2.29 3.63 26.08
N GLN A 392 -3.58 3.97 26.23
CA GLN A 392 -4.02 5.29 26.74
C GLN A 392 -4.31 5.23 28.25
N THR A 393 -4.00 6.33 28.96
CA THR A 393 -4.32 6.48 30.40
C THR A 393 -5.83 6.57 30.64
N GLU A 394 -6.56 7.22 29.73
CA GLU A 394 -8.00 7.17 29.62
C GLU A 394 -8.34 6.59 28.23
N PRO A 395 -8.73 5.30 28.11
CA PRO A 395 -9.00 4.68 26.82
C PRO A 395 -10.22 5.30 26.10
N ILE A 396 -9.94 6.16 25.12
CA ILE A 396 -10.93 6.88 24.33
C ILE A 396 -10.93 6.38 22.88
N ALA A 397 -12.13 6.18 22.34
CA ALA A 397 -12.36 5.76 20.96
C ALA A 397 -11.70 6.72 19.95
N SER A 398 -11.00 6.15 18.97
CA SER A 398 -10.50 6.90 17.82
C SER A 398 -11.36 6.63 16.59
N SER A 399 -11.53 7.63 15.73
CA SER A 399 -12.33 7.51 14.50
C SER A 399 -11.85 6.37 13.58
N ARG A 400 -10.54 6.06 13.63
CA ARG A 400 -9.90 4.91 12.92
C ARG A 400 -10.34 3.56 13.49
N LEU A 401 -10.34 3.42 14.82
CA LEU A 401 -10.75 2.18 15.50
C LEU A 401 -12.26 1.92 15.34
N VAL A 402 -13.09 2.97 15.34
CA VAL A 402 -14.53 2.88 15.03
C VAL A 402 -14.75 2.34 13.62
N ALA A 403 -13.99 2.82 12.63
CA ALA A 403 -14.09 2.33 11.26
C ALA A 403 -13.62 0.88 11.10
N ALA A 404 -12.52 0.50 11.75
CA ALA A 404 -12.03 -0.89 11.76
C ALA A 404 -13.06 -1.85 12.40
N LEU A 405 -13.67 -1.46 13.52
CA LEU A 405 -14.75 -2.23 14.14
C LEU A 405 -16.02 -2.31 13.25
N ASN A 406 -16.36 -1.24 12.52
CA ASN A 406 -17.48 -1.31 11.56
C ASN A 406 -17.17 -2.30 10.42
N LEU A 407 -15.95 -2.26 9.86
CA LEU A 407 -15.50 -3.23 8.85
C LEU A 407 -15.48 -4.67 9.37
N PHE A 408 -15.13 -4.88 10.64
CA PHE A 408 -15.21 -6.21 11.29
C PHE A 408 -16.65 -6.73 11.26
N LEU A 409 -17.61 -5.95 11.76
CA LEU A 409 -19.02 -6.36 11.81
C LEU A 409 -19.64 -6.54 10.40
N VAL A 410 -19.29 -5.66 9.44
CA VAL A 410 -19.69 -5.80 8.02
C VAL A 410 -19.11 -7.09 7.41
N THR A 411 -17.87 -7.45 7.76
CA THR A 411 -17.21 -8.69 7.28
C THR A 411 -17.88 -9.93 7.86
N GLU A 412 -18.10 -9.96 9.18
CA GLU A 412 -18.78 -11.07 9.85
C GLU A 412 -20.15 -11.33 9.25
N GLN A 413 -20.94 -10.28 9.03
CA GLN A 413 -22.24 -10.40 8.36
C GLN A 413 -22.09 -10.92 6.92
N SER A 414 -21.22 -10.32 6.10
CA SER A 414 -21.10 -10.64 4.67
C SER A 414 -20.60 -12.08 4.44
N ALA A 415 -19.59 -12.51 5.19
CA ALA A 415 -18.99 -13.83 5.03
C ALA A 415 -19.89 -14.98 5.53
N THR A 416 -20.75 -14.73 6.55
CA THR A 416 -21.57 -15.78 7.16
C THR A 416 -23.03 -15.83 6.69
N THR A 417 -23.60 -14.71 6.21
CA THR A 417 -25.02 -14.65 5.79
C THR A 417 -25.23 -14.81 4.29
N THR A 418 -24.17 -14.86 3.48
CA THR A 418 -24.26 -15.09 2.04
C THR A 418 -24.84 -16.48 1.75
N SER A 419 -25.93 -16.54 0.97
CA SER A 419 -26.56 -17.82 0.62
C SER A 419 -25.59 -18.71 -0.17
N GLY A 420 -25.49 -19.99 0.22
CA GLY A 420 -24.52 -20.93 -0.35
C GLY A 420 -23.06 -20.70 0.08
N ALA A 421 -22.80 -19.90 1.12
CA ALA A 421 -21.45 -19.74 1.68
C ALA A 421 -20.86 -21.10 2.09
N LYS A 422 -19.65 -21.39 1.57
CA LYS A 422 -18.86 -22.59 1.85
C LYS A 422 -17.95 -22.42 3.06
N ILE A 423 -17.81 -21.19 3.56
CA ILE A 423 -16.86 -20.81 4.61
C ILE A 423 -17.61 -20.46 5.89
N THR A 424 -17.45 -21.30 6.91
CA THR A 424 -17.88 -21.02 8.29
C THR A 424 -16.69 -20.55 9.14
N ARG A 425 -16.95 -19.91 10.29
CA ARG A 425 -15.92 -19.50 11.25
C ARG A 425 -14.92 -20.63 11.61
N PRO A 426 -15.35 -21.85 12.00
CA PRO A 426 -14.41 -22.96 12.23
C PRO A 426 -13.66 -23.39 10.98
N HIS A 427 -14.32 -23.48 9.81
CA HIS A 427 -13.68 -23.86 8.55
C HIS A 427 -12.56 -22.88 8.16
N SER A 428 -12.74 -21.59 8.43
CA SER A 428 -11.71 -20.56 8.27
C SER A 428 -10.46 -20.92 9.10
N ARG A 429 -10.61 -21.06 10.44
CA ARG A 429 -9.46 -21.37 11.33
C ARG A 429 -8.78 -22.69 10.94
N PHE A 430 -9.53 -23.70 10.48
CA PHE A 430 -8.96 -24.95 9.97
C PHE A 430 -8.13 -24.78 8.69
N ARG A 431 -8.49 -23.87 7.76
CA ARG A 431 -7.64 -23.55 6.58
C ARG A 431 -6.31 -22.93 6.99
N ALA A 432 -6.32 -21.99 7.94
CA ALA A 432 -5.08 -21.39 8.45
C ALA A 432 -4.18 -22.40 9.18
N ILE A 433 -4.76 -23.26 10.02
CA ILE A 433 -4.03 -24.37 10.67
C ILE A 433 -3.46 -25.34 9.62
N ARG A 434 -4.22 -25.67 8.57
CA ARG A 434 -3.76 -26.54 7.48
C ARG A 434 -2.57 -25.92 6.74
N LEU A 435 -2.66 -24.64 6.36
CA LEU A 435 -1.58 -23.91 5.71
C LEU A 435 -0.31 -23.87 6.59
N ALA A 436 -0.45 -23.65 7.90
CA ALA A 436 0.67 -23.70 8.83
C ALA A 436 1.33 -25.09 8.89
N ILE A 437 0.53 -26.16 8.88
CA ILE A 437 1.02 -27.55 8.84
C ILE A 437 1.73 -27.86 7.53
N ASP A 438 1.19 -27.44 6.38
CA ASP A 438 1.78 -27.68 5.05
C ASP A 438 3.09 -26.88 4.87
N PHE A 439 3.16 -25.66 5.40
CA PHE A 439 4.42 -24.89 5.46
C PHE A 439 5.44 -25.56 6.39
N ARG A 440 5.04 -25.93 7.62
CA ARG A 440 5.91 -26.67 8.56
C ARG A 440 6.47 -27.95 7.93
N THR A 441 5.66 -28.70 7.19
CA THR A 441 6.10 -29.90 6.47
C THR A 441 7.07 -29.57 5.33
N SER A 442 6.84 -28.48 4.58
CA SER A 442 7.72 -28.00 3.50
C SER A 442 9.09 -27.54 4.00
N LEU A 443 9.20 -27.07 5.25
CA LEU A 443 10.48 -26.69 5.87
C LEU A 443 11.43 -27.88 6.10
N LEU A 444 10.91 -29.07 6.41
CA LEU A 444 11.72 -30.18 6.92
C LEU A 444 12.83 -30.68 5.96
N PRO A 445 12.61 -30.85 4.64
CA PRO A 445 13.66 -31.26 3.71
C PRO A 445 14.75 -30.20 3.56
N VAL A 446 14.39 -28.91 3.63
CA VAL A 446 15.32 -27.79 3.55
C VAL A 446 16.14 -27.72 4.84
N MET A 447 15.52 -27.80 6.02
CA MET A 447 16.23 -27.88 7.30
C MET A 447 17.20 -29.08 7.37
N LYS A 448 16.82 -30.24 6.82
CA LYS A 448 17.70 -31.42 6.70
C LYS A 448 18.92 -31.12 5.81
N SER A 449 18.72 -30.44 4.69
CA SER A 449 19.79 -30.04 3.76
C SER A 449 20.74 -29.01 4.39
N LEU A 450 20.18 -28.02 5.11
CA LEU A 450 20.97 -27.08 5.90
C LEU A 450 21.78 -27.79 6.99
N ASN A 451 21.21 -28.78 7.69
CA ASN A 451 21.94 -29.56 8.69
C ASN A 451 23.08 -30.40 8.07
N ALA A 452 22.90 -30.92 6.86
CA ALA A 452 23.96 -31.63 6.12
C ALA A 452 25.11 -30.70 5.63
N MET A 453 24.85 -29.40 5.46
CA MET A 453 25.91 -28.36 5.31
C MET A 453 26.42 -27.84 6.67
N GLY A 454 25.62 -28.05 7.73
CA GLY A 454 25.73 -27.47 9.05
C GLY A 454 27.11 -27.55 9.68
N PRO A 455 27.70 -28.74 9.90
CA PRO A 455 28.96 -28.91 10.63
C PRO A 455 30.04 -27.89 10.26
N ASN A 456 30.23 -27.69 8.96
CA ASN A 456 31.27 -26.86 8.39
C ASN A 456 30.78 -25.42 8.11
N CYS A 457 29.49 -25.21 7.82
CA CYS A 457 28.97 -23.93 7.31
C CYS A 457 28.23 -23.09 8.36
N ARG A 458 28.88 -22.02 8.86
CA ARG A 458 28.26 -21.05 9.79
C ARG A 458 26.96 -20.44 9.24
N ARG A 459 26.87 -20.15 7.93
CA ARG A 459 25.61 -19.67 7.31
C ARG A 459 24.50 -20.73 7.33
N ALA A 460 24.82 -22.00 7.16
CA ALA A 460 23.83 -23.07 7.19
C ALA A 460 23.30 -23.29 8.62
N LYS A 461 24.18 -23.19 9.65
CA LYS A 461 23.75 -23.16 11.06
C LYS A 461 22.79 -22.00 11.33
N TYR A 462 23.18 -20.77 10.97
CA TYR A 462 22.35 -19.57 11.15
C TYR A 462 20.96 -19.68 10.48
N TRP A 463 20.90 -20.16 9.23
CA TRP A 463 19.62 -20.35 8.55
C TRP A 463 18.81 -21.53 9.12
N HIS A 464 19.44 -22.60 9.57
CA HIS A 464 18.75 -23.68 10.28
C HIS A 464 18.14 -23.17 11.60
N GLU A 465 18.86 -22.35 12.36
CA GLU A 465 18.36 -21.69 13.58
C GLU A 465 17.18 -20.74 13.28
N GLN A 466 17.18 -20.01 12.17
CA GLN A 466 16.05 -19.13 11.82
C GLN A 466 14.83 -19.96 11.36
N LEU A 467 15.03 -20.96 10.47
CA LEU A 467 13.94 -21.84 10.05
C LEU A 467 13.39 -22.68 11.22
N GLN A 468 14.19 -22.98 12.24
CA GLN A 468 13.72 -23.60 13.46
C GLN A 468 12.74 -22.69 14.21
N LYS A 469 13.04 -21.39 14.40
CA LYS A 469 12.09 -20.44 15.02
C LYS A 469 10.76 -20.38 14.26
N VAL A 470 10.83 -20.33 12.92
CA VAL A 470 9.63 -20.34 12.06
C VAL A 470 8.84 -21.64 12.25
N ARG A 471 9.50 -22.81 12.23
CA ARG A 471 8.89 -24.12 12.49
C ARG A 471 8.20 -24.16 13.87
N ASP A 472 8.87 -23.65 14.89
CA ASP A 472 8.39 -23.72 16.28
C ASP A 472 7.22 -22.74 16.51
N GLY A 473 7.19 -21.59 15.82
CA GLY A 473 6.02 -20.71 15.75
C GLY A 473 4.83 -21.30 14.98
N LEU A 474 5.07 -22.01 13.87
CA LEU A 474 4.03 -22.76 13.15
C LEU A 474 3.44 -23.89 14.01
N GLU A 475 4.26 -24.57 14.81
CA GLU A 475 3.83 -25.60 15.77
C GLU A 475 2.91 -25.01 16.84
N ALA A 476 3.28 -23.87 17.41
CA ALA A 476 2.47 -23.16 18.39
C ALA A 476 1.13 -22.73 17.78
N TYR A 477 1.12 -22.15 16.58
CA TYR A 477 -0.10 -21.70 15.91
C TYR A 477 -1.05 -22.86 15.52
N ALA A 478 -0.51 -24.00 15.09
CA ALA A 478 -1.28 -25.20 14.79
C ALA A 478 -1.83 -25.88 16.08
N SER A 479 -1.17 -25.68 17.22
CA SER A 479 -1.55 -26.23 18.53
C SER A 479 -2.48 -25.31 19.35
N GLU A 480 -2.56 -24.03 19.00
CA GLU A 480 -3.36 -22.99 19.65
C GLU A 480 -4.88 -23.27 19.52
N LYS A 481 -5.56 -23.44 20.66
CA LYS A 481 -6.99 -23.80 20.73
C LYS A 481 -7.94 -22.59 20.83
N MET A 482 -7.61 -21.48 20.18
CA MET A 482 -8.45 -20.28 20.17
C MET A 482 -9.57 -20.41 19.12
N PHE A 483 -10.80 -20.58 19.61
CA PHE A 483 -12.02 -20.78 18.80
C PHE A 483 -13.12 -19.76 19.11
N ASP A 484 -12.76 -18.62 19.71
CA ASP A 484 -13.64 -17.49 19.99
C ASP A 484 -14.04 -16.69 18.74
N THR A 485 -14.90 -15.68 18.93
CA THR A 485 -15.43 -14.80 17.87
C THR A 485 -14.34 -14.01 17.13
N TYR A 486 -13.22 -13.68 17.78
CA TYR A 486 -12.12 -12.95 17.17
C TYR A 486 -11.21 -13.88 16.37
N HIS A 487 -10.68 -14.93 17.00
CA HIS A 487 -9.73 -15.87 16.37
C HIS A 487 -10.33 -16.75 15.26
N THR A 488 -11.66 -16.82 15.15
CA THR A 488 -12.35 -17.53 14.07
C THR A 488 -13.02 -16.59 13.04
N SER A 489 -12.87 -15.27 13.21
CA SER A 489 -13.30 -14.29 12.21
C SER A 489 -12.59 -14.53 10.88
N PRO A 490 -13.30 -14.58 9.72
CA PRO A 490 -12.68 -14.78 8.42
C PRO A 490 -11.61 -13.72 8.09
N TRP A 491 -11.75 -12.48 8.57
CA TRP A 491 -10.73 -11.43 8.43
C TRP A 491 -9.47 -11.81 9.19
N ILE A 492 -9.57 -12.03 10.51
CA ILE A 492 -8.42 -12.28 11.38
C ILE A 492 -7.67 -13.54 10.95
N VAL A 493 -8.42 -14.61 10.64
CA VAL A 493 -7.86 -15.84 10.05
C VAL A 493 -7.16 -15.57 8.72
N GLY A 494 -7.75 -14.80 7.81
CA GLY A 494 -7.11 -14.47 6.52
C GLY A 494 -5.86 -13.60 6.68
N SER A 495 -5.83 -12.71 7.68
CA SER A 495 -4.63 -11.93 8.05
C SER A 495 -3.52 -12.85 8.56
N HIS A 496 -3.86 -13.84 9.40
CA HIS A 496 -2.90 -14.86 9.85
C HIS A 496 -2.39 -15.70 8.68
N MET A 497 -3.25 -16.09 7.72
CA MET A 497 -2.82 -16.78 6.49
C MET A 497 -1.88 -15.91 5.64
N THR A 498 -2.15 -14.60 5.55
CA THR A 498 -1.29 -13.64 4.82
C THR A 498 0.08 -13.50 5.48
N GLU A 499 0.15 -13.46 6.81
CA GLU A 499 1.40 -13.46 7.58
C GLU A 499 2.17 -14.78 7.38
N ILE A 500 1.49 -15.93 7.43
CA ILE A 500 2.08 -17.25 7.18
C ILE A 500 2.66 -17.33 5.76
N LEU A 501 1.94 -16.84 4.74
CA LEU A 501 2.43 -16.74 3.36
C LEU A 501 3.61 -15.77 3.23
N THR A 502 3.57 -14.62 3.91
CA THR A 502 4.64 -13.62 3.90
C THR A 502 5.94 -14.19 4.48
N ALA A 503 5.84 -14.93 5.59
CA ALA A 503 6.97 -15.67 6.14
C ALA A 503 7.46 -16.78 5.19
N ALA A 504 6.55 -17.56 4.60
CA ALA A 504 6.88 -18.62 3.66
C ALA A 504 7.58 -18.10 2.39
N PHE A 505 7.13 -16.97 1.86
CA PHE A 505 7.74 -16.27 0.74
C PHE A 505 9.15 -15.80 1.11
N ALA A 506 9.28 -14.98 2.16
CA ALA A 506 10.53 -14.30 2.49
C ALA A 506 11.64 -15.26 2.93
N PHE A 507 11.37 -16.18 3.87
CA PHE A 507 12.37 -17.19 4.25
C PHE A 507 12.66 -18.15 3.09
N GLY A 508 11.66 -18.44 2.25
CA GLY A 508 11.80 -19.33 1.10
C GLY A 508 12.78 -18.80 0.06
N TYR A 509 12.55 -17.60 -0.47
CA TYR A 509 13.42 -17.06 -1.53
C TYR A 509 14.81 -16.68 -1.00
N LEU A 510 14.94 -16.21 0.24
CA LEU A 510 16.24 -15.87 0.84
C LEU A 510 17.13 -17.11 1.04
N VAL A 511 16.57 -18.22 1.55
CA VAL A 511 17.30 -19.49 1.69
C VAL A 511 17.69 -20.08 0.33
N ASN A 512 16.89 -19.89 -0.72
CA ASN A 512 17.28 -20.26 -2.08
C ASN A 512 18.39 -19.37 -2.65
N SER A 513 18.38 -18.07 -2.33
CA SER A 513 19.36 -17.09 -2.82
C SER A 513 20.76 -17.41 -2.30
N GLU A 514 20.93 -17.64 -0.99
CA GLU A 514 22.23 -17.82 -0.32
C GLU A 514 23.14 -18.92 -0.90
N TRP A 515 22.58 -19.91 -1.59
CA TRP A 515 23.33 -20.95 -2.33
C TRP A 515 22.99 -21.01 -3.83
N ALA A 516 22.28 -20.01 -4.36
CA ALA A 516 21.83 -19.89 -5.76
C ALA A 516 21.10 -21.14 -6.29
N VAL A 517 20.31 -21.81 -5.45
CA VAL A 517 19.81 -23.18 -5.69
C VAL A 517 18.89 -23.26 -6.91
N ILE A 518 17.87 -22.40 -6.98
CA ILE A 518 16.93 -22.34 -8.10
C ILE A 518 17.65 -21.85 -9.37
N SER A 519 18.38 -20.75 -9.26
CA SER A 519 19.08 -20.12 -10.39
C SER A 519 20.04 -21.09 -11.08
N SER A 520 20.80 -21.89 -10.31
CA SER A 520 21.76 -22.85 -10.87
C SER A 520 21.08 -24.01 -11.58
N ALA A 521 19.97 -24.50 -11.05
CA ALA A 521 19.19 -25.57 -11.68
C ALA A 521 18.48 -25.09 -12.96
N LEU A 522 17.79 -23.93 -12.91
CA LEU A 522 17.03 -23.41 -14.05
C LEU A 522 17.94 -22.86 -15.17
N HIS A 523 19.04 -22.17 -14.86
CA HIS A 523 19.98 -21.72 -15.91
C HIS A 523 20.65 -22.91 -16.60
N LEU A 524 21.10 -23.92 -15.85
CA LEU A 524 21.68 -25.12 -16.46
C LEU A 524 20.63 -25.91 -17.26
N TYR A 525 19.40 -26.06 -16.76
CA TYR A 525 18.31 -26.67 -17.52
C TYR A 525 18.09 -25.93 -18.85
N ASN A 526 17.94 -24.60 -18.82
CA ASN A 526 17.79 -23.79 -20.02
C ASN A 526 18.98 -23.93 -20.99
N ALA A 527 20.23 -23.94 -20.48
CA ALA A 527 21.43 -24.16 -21.29
C ALA A 527 21.50 -25.57 -21.90
N MET A 528 21.07 -26.59 -21.15
CA MET A 528 21.02 -27.99 -21.59
C MET A 528 19.85 -28.27 -22.55
N ARG A 529 18.79 -27.45 -22.54
CA ARG A 529 17.66 -27.50 -23.49
C ARG A 529 17.96 -26.82 -24.83
N HIS A 530 18.81 -25.79 -24.84
CA HIS A 530 19.37 -25.17 -26.05
C HIS A 530 20.68 -25.83 -26.53
N GLY A 531 21.26 -26.70 -25.71
CA GLY A 531 22.61 -27.23 -25.83
C GLY A 531 22.74 -28.50 -26.68
N VAL A 532 23.68 -29.35 -26.27
CA VAL A 532 24.22 -30.44 -27.11
C VAL A 532 23.54 -31.80 -26.89
N THR A 533 22.78 -31.95 -25.81
CA THR A 533 22.06 -33.18 -25.48
C THR A 533 20.56 -33.03 -25.71
N SER A 534 19.87 -34.14 -26.06
CA SER A 534 18.40 -34.22 -26.11
C SER A 534 17.79 -34.25 -24.70
N THR A 535 18.05 -33.19 -23.93
CA THR A 535 17.62 -33.06 -22.54
C THR A 535 16.09 -33.09 -22.47
N PRO A 536 15.48 -34.01 -21.68
CA PRO A 536 14.03 -34.16 -21.62
C PRO A 536 13.37 -32.86 -21.13
N ARG A 537 12.08 -32.71 -21.45
CA ARG A 537 11.30 -31.54 -21.04
C ARG A 537 10.74 -31.77 -19.64
N ILE A 538 11.00 -30.84 -18.73
CA ILE A 538 10.56 -30.89 -17.34
C ILE A 538 9.51 -29.78 -17.15
N PRO A 539 8.20 -30.08 -17.09
CA PRO A 539 7.14 -29.06 -17.13
C PRO A 539 7.29 -28.00 -16.04
N VAL A 540 7.48 -28.41 -14.78
CA VAL A 540 7.73 -27.50 -13.65
C VAL A 540 8.94 -26.57 -13.85
N PHE A 541 9.98 -26.99 -14.58
CA PHE A 541 11.14 -26.12 -14.86
C PHE A 541 10.90 -25.17 -16.04
N ASP A 542 10.14 -25.59 -17.07
CA ASP A 542 9.65 -24.67 -18.10
C ASP A 542 8.75 -23.58 -17.48
N ASP A 543 7.80 -23.97 -16.62
CA ASP A 543 6.85 -23.08 -15.93
C ASP A 543 7.57 -22.10 -14.98
N LEU A 544 8.40 -22.62 -14.06
CA LEU A 544 9.17 -21.79 -13.12
C LEU A 544 10.10 -20.80 -13.85
N SER A 545 10.60 -21.17 -15.02
CA SER A 545 11.46 -20.29 -15.82
C SER A 545 10.70 -19.13 -16.47
N GLN A 546 9.36 -19.23 -16.63
CA GLN A 546 8.50 -18.08 -16.99
C GLN A 546 8.15 -17.26 -15.75
N VAL A 547 7.67 -17.90 -14.68
CA VAL A 547 7.27 -17.23 -13.43
C VAL A 547 8.40 -16.39 -12.82
N LEU A 548 9.64 -16.89 -12.91
CA LEU A 548 10.84 -16.25 -12.36
C LEU A 548 11.72 -15.58 -13.45
N ILE A 549 11.18 -15.31 -14.65
CA ILE A 549 11.96 -14.80 -15.79
C ILE A 549 12.63 -13.45 -15.52
N GLN A 550 11.99 -12.59 -14.72
CA GLN A 550 12.58 -11.33 -14.28
C GLN A 550 13.74 -11.60 -13.31
N SER A 551 13.45 -12.23 -12.18
CA SER A 551 14.33 -12.41 -11.02
C SER A 551 15.54 -13.30 -11.28
N ILE A 552 15.39 -14.36 -12.09
CA ILE A 552 16.44 -15.34 -12.35
C ILE A 552 17.16 -15.06 -13.67
N PHE A 553 16.48 -14.58 -14.70
CA PHE A 553 17.06 -14.46 -16.04
C PHE A 553 17.29 -13.01 -16.52
N GLY A 554 16.70 -12.01 -15.86
CA GLY A 554 16.77 -10.61 -16.30
C GLY A 554 15.90 -10.34 -17.53
N ALA A 555 14.60 -10.62 -17.40
CA ALA A 555 13.52 -10.42 -18.36
C ALA A 555 13.51 -11.30 -19.63
N LYS A 556 14.57 -12.06 -19.94
CA LYS A 556 14.57 -13.03 -21.05
C LYS A 556 15.44 -14.26 -20.77
N LEU A 557 14.92 -15.45 -21.11
CA LEU A 557 15.72 -16.67 -21.17
C LEU A 557 16.94 -16.51 -22.12
N PRO A 558 18.16 -16.86 -21.68
CA PRO A 558 19.33 -16.86 -22.54
C PRO A 558 19.25 -17.93 -23.64
N GLU A 559 19.63 -17.56 -24.86
CA GLU A 559 19.84 -18.48 -25.99
C GLU A 559 21.34 -18.82 -26.20
N ARG A 560 22.21 -18.05 -25.53
CA ARG A 560 23.68 -18.08 -25.58
C ARG A 560 24.23 -17.20 -24.46
N ASN A 561 25.53 -17.29 -24.16
CA ASN A 561 26.18 -16.58 -23.06
C ASN A 561 25.53 -16.94 -21.71
N PHE A 562 25.20 -18.23 -21.53
CA PHE A 562 24.50 -18.77 -20.38
C PHE A 562 25.26 -18.48 -19.09
N CYS A 563 26.56 -18.80 -19.05
CA CYS A 563 27.39 -18.61 -17.86
C CYS A 563 27.62 -17.12 -17.56
N SER A 564 27.79 -16.29 -18.59
CA SER A 564 27.91 -14.84 -18.42
C SER A 564 26.61 -14.21 -17.89
N THR A 565 25.45 -14.72 -18.30
CA THR A 565 24.15 -14.21 -17.82
C THR A 565 23.87 -14.68 -16.40
N PHE A 566 24.12 -15.96 -16.09
CA PHE A 566 24.09 -16.50 -14.73
C PHE A 566 24.98 -15.69 -13.78
N ARG A 567 26.28 -15.52 -14.10
CA ARG A 567 27.23 -14.77 -13.27
C ARG A 567 26.82 -13.29 -13.08
N ARG A 568 26.15 -12.69 -14.06
CA ARG A 568 25.65 -11.30 -13.96
C ARG A 568 24.48 -11.18 -12.98
N ILE A 569 23.50 -12.07 -13.06
CA ILE A 569 22.32 -12.05 -12.17
C ILE A 569 22.70 -12.50 -10.75
N VAL A 570 23.47 -13.59 -10.63
CA VAL A 570 23.73 -14.26 -9.34
C VAL A 570 24.84 -13.58 -8.52
N TYR A 571 25.74 -12.79 -9.11
CA TYR A 571 26.85 -12.14 -8.38
C TYR A 571 27.06 -10.65 -8.72
N HIS A 572 26.11 -9.99 -9.39
CA HIS A 572 26.28 -8.63 -9.97
C HIS A 572 27.58 -8.41 -10.76
N SER A 573 28.15 -9.47 -11.34
CA SER A 573 29.48 -9.39 -11.97
C SER A 573 29.47 -8.54 -13.25
N LYS A 574 30.51 -7.73 -13.42
CA LYS A 574 30.73 -6.93 -14.64
C LYS A 574 31.18 -7.86 -15.78
N MET A 575 30.77 -7.55 -17.01
CA MET A 575 31.24 -8.27 -18.20
C MET A 575 32.73 -7.97 -18.47
N GLU A 576 33.63 -8.82 -17.99
CA GLU A 576 35.04 -8.76 -18.33
C GLU A 576 35.34 -9.35 -19.71
N LYS A 577 36.07 -8.61 -20.54
CA LYS A 577 36.31 -8.94 -21.96
C LYS A 577 37.46 -9.93 -22.22
N THR A 578 38.22 -10.31 -21.19
CA THR A 578 39.47 -11.09 -21.30
C THR A 578 39.23 -12.60 -21.10
N ALA A 579 39.46 -13.39 -22.14
CA ALA A 579 39.20 -14.84 -22.16
C ALA A 579 40.40 -15.71 -21.71
N ASN A 580 41.38 -15.12 -21.03
CA ASN A 580 42.65 -15.75 -20.67
C ASN A 580 42.48 -16.83 -19.58
N ALA A 581 43.41 -17.78 -19.51
CA ALA A 581 43.34 -18.91 -18.55
C ALA A 581 43.27 -18.45 -17.09
N ASP A 582 44.10 -17.48 -16.70
CA ASP A 582 44.11 -16.89 -15.36
C ASP A 582 42.79 -16.15 -15.06
N GLY A 583 42.20 -15.54 -16.09
CA GLY A 583 40.86 -14.94 -16.02
C GLY A 583 39.77 -15.98 -15.78
N LYS A 584 39.84 -17.17 -16.40
CA LYS A 584 38.91 -18.28 -16.11
C LYS A 584 39.08 -18.82 -14.68
N LEU A 585 40.31 -18.93 -14.18
CA LEU A 585 40.56 -19.35 -12.79
C LEU A 585 40.05 -18.29 -11.78
N TYR A 586 40.29 -17.01 -12.04
CA TYR A 586 39.80 -15.89 -11.23
C TYR A 586 38.26 -15.81 -11.23
N ARG A 587 37.61 -16.04 -12.37
CA ARG A 587 36.13 -16.12 -12.47
C ARG A 587 35.55 -17.27 -11.64
N LEU A 588 36.20 -18.44 -11.66
CA LEU A 588 35.79 -19.56 -10.84
C LEU A 588 35.95 -19.25 -9.34
N GLN A 589 37.07 -18.64 -8.94
CA GLN A 589 37.25 -18.14 -7.57
C GLN A 589 36.20 -17.08 -7.19
N ALA A 590 35.81 -16.18 -8.10
CA ALA A 590 34.74 -15.22 -7.86
C ALA A 590 33.38 -15.90 -7.62
N GLY A 591 32.98 -16.88 -8.45
CA GLY A 591 31.75 -17.65 -8.25
C GLY A 591 31.76 -18.57 -7.02
N LEU A 592 32.95 -18.95 -6.52
CA LEU A 592 33.16 -19.72 -5.30
C LEU A 592 33.16 -18.88 -4.02
N MET A 593 33.78 -17.69 -4.05
CA MET A 593 34.05 -16.88 -2.86
C MET A 593 33.05 -15.74 -2.66
N ASN A 594 32.44 -15.21 -3.73
CA ASN A 594 31.41 -14.19 -3.61
C ASN A 594 30.10 -14.81 -3.11
N ARG A 595 29.42 -14.10 -2.21
CA ARG A 595 28.04 -14.44 -1.85
C ARG A 595 27.16 -14.29 -3.10
N PRO A 596 26.24 -15.21 -3.39
CA PRO A 596 25.14 -14.93 -4.29
C PRO A 596 24.35 -13.69 -3.84
N GLU A 597 23.83 -12.96 -4.81
CA GLU A 597 22.91 -11.86 -4.57
C GLU A 597 21.51 -12.38 -4.21
N THR A 598 20.78 -11.55 -3.48
CA THR A 598 19.37 -11.80 -3.17
C THR A 598 18.55 -11.77 -4.45
N MET A 599 17.72 -12.78 -4.70
CA MET A 599 16.79 -12.76 -5.85
C MET A 599 15.78 -11.62 -5.70
N ASP A 600 15.74 -10.73 -6.68
CA ASP A 600 14.80 -9.60 -6.77
C ASP A 600 13.43 -10.10 -7.24
N ILE A 601 12.50 -10.34 -6.31
CA ILE A 601 11.17 -10.90 -6.58
C ILE A 601 10.09 -9.93 -6.06
N ASP A 602 9.57 -9.12 -6.98
CA ASP A 602 8.43 -8.20 -6.77
C ASP A 602 7.14 -8.99 -6.48
N SER A 603 6.42 -8.61 -5.43
CA SER A 603 5.05 -9.03 -5.17
C SER A 603 4.32 -7.96 -4.37
N GLY A 604 3.53 -7.14 -5.05
CA GLY A 604 2.73 -6.08 -4.45
C GLY A 604 1.77 -6.57 -3.35
N PHE A 605 1.30 -7.82 -3.41
CA PHE A 605 0.51 -8.42 -2.32
C PHE A 605 1.34 -8.57 -1.03
N ILE A 606 2.53 -9.17 -1.13
CA ILE A 606 3.44 -9.44 0.00
C ILE A 606 4.06 -8.15 0.55
N ASP A 607 4.56 -7.28 -0.32
CA ASP A 607 5.19 -6.02 0.07
C ASP A 607 4.21 -5.09 0.80
N GLN A 608 2.95 -5.05 0.35
CA GLN A 608 1.92 -4.31 1.08
C GLN A 608 1.64 -4.90 2.47
N HIS A 609 1.72 -6.21 2.67
CA HIS A 609 1.61 -6.79 4.01
C HIS A 609 2.80 -6.43 4.92
N PHE A 610 4.03 -6.41 4.38
CA PHE A 610 5.23 -5.93 5.09
C PHE A 610 5.17 -4.44 5.47
N SER A 611 4.56 -3.61 4.63
CA SER A 611 4.40 -2.17 4.87
C SER A 611 3.11 -1.78 5.62
N ASN A 612 2.45 -2.70 6.34
CA ASN A 612 1.17 -2.44 7.03
C ASN A 612 0.08 -1.82 6.11
N HIS A 613 0.08 -2.25 4.85
CA HIS A 613 -0.74 -1.79 3.74
C HIS A 613 -0.53 -0.31 3.34
N GLU A 614 0.61 0.28 3.72
CA GLU A 614 1.08 1.56 3.20
C GLU A 614 1.55 1.42 1.75
N SER A 615 0.76 1.95 0.81
CA SER A 615 1.07 1.89 -0.62
C SER A 615 2.29 2.73 -0.99
N GLY A 616 3.45 2.07 -1.16
CA GLY A 616 4.64 2.66 -1.75
C GLY A 616 4.46 3.01 -3.24
N PRO A 617 5.29 3.91 -3.81
CA PRO A 617 5.12 4.38 -5.19
C PRO A 617 5.17 3.28 -6.26
N LEU A 618 5.88 2.18 -6.02
CA LEU A 618 5.93 1.02 -6.93
C LEU A 618 4.55 0.40 -7.09
N PHE A 619 3.92 -0.01 -5.98
CA PHE A 619 2.57 -0.59 -5.98
C PHE A 619 1.52 0.40 -6.49
N GLN A 620 1.58 1.68 -6.08
CA GLN A 620 0.67 2.70 -6.63
C GLN A 620 0.82 2.84 -8.16
N GLY A 621 2.05 2.77 -8.68
CA GLY A 621 2.33 2.76 -10.12
C GLY A 621 1.70 1.56 -10.83
N GLN A 622 1.93 0.34 -10.32
CA GLN A 622 1.31 -0.90 -10.83
C GLN A 622 -0.24 -0.78 -10.87
N VAL A 623 -0.87 -0.40 -9.75
CA VAL A 623 -2.33 -0.25 -9.60
C VAL A 623 -2.93 0.80 -10.55
N LEU A 624 -2.16 1.81 -10.95
CA LEU A 624 -2.58 2.89 -11.85
C LEU A 624 -2.16 2.67 -13.31
N GLY A 625 -1.41 1.61 -13.62
CA GLY A 625 -0.86 1.37 -14.96
C GLY A 625 0.26 2.34 -15.35
N ILE A 626 0.94 2.95 -14.38
CA ILE A 626 2.03 3.90 -14.57
C ILE A 626 3.36 3.15 -14.39
N PRO A 627 4.23 3.06 -15.42
CA PRO A 627 5.52 2.39 -15.30
C PRO A 627 6.43 3.10 -14.27
N CYS A 628 6.70 2.42 -13.17
CA CYS A 628 7.78 2.78 -12.25
C CYS A 628 9.09 2.10 -12.66
N GLN A 629 10.19 2.82 -12.46
CA GLN A 629 11.55 2.28 -12.45
C GLN A 629 12.14 2.56 -11.07
N PRO A 630 13.09 1.75 -10.56
CA PRO A 630 13.70 1.97 -9.25
C PRO A 630 14.38 3.34 -9.11
N GLU A 631 14.88 3.90 -10.22
CA GLU A 631 15.45 5.24 -10.32
C GLU A 631 14.35 6.33 -10.29
N LEU A 632 13.71 6.50 -9.12
CA LEU A 632 12.60 7.43 -8.93
C LEU A 632 13.04 8.91 -8.99
N GLY A 633 12.54 9.62 -10.00
CA GLY A 633 12.49 11.09 -10.02
C GLY A 633 11.10 11.61 -9.64
N GLN A 634 11.04 12.79 -9.00
CA GLN A 634 9.81 13.45 -8.52
C GLN A 634 8.66 13.48 -9.56
N LYS A 635 9.01 13.62 -10.85
CA LYS A 635 8.05 13.63 -11.97
C LYS A 635 7.16 12.37 -12.05
N SER A 636 7.66 11.20 -11.62
CA SER A 636 6.86 9.96 -11.60
C SER A 636 5.95 9.89 -10.38
N TYR A 637 6.41 10.37 -9.21
CA TYR A 637 5.60 10.50 -8.01
C TYR A 637 4.40 11.43 -8.24
N ASN A 638 4.65 12.62 -8.79
CA ASN A 638 3.58 13.60 -9.08
C ASN A 638 2.54 13.05 -10.05
N LYS A 639 2.92 12.23 -11.04
CA LYS A 639 1.98 11.54 -11.94
C LYS A 639 1.09 10.53 -11.21
N ILE A 640 1.65 9.79 -10.26
CA ILE A 640 0.91 8.82 -9.44
C ILE A 640 -0.11 9.54 -8.57
N GLU A 641 0.29 10.64 -7.92
CA GLU A 641 -0.58 11.49 -7.10
C GLU A 641 -1.70 12.15 -7.93
N GLU A 642 -1.36 12.68 -9.12
CA GLU A 642 -2.33 13.26 -10.07
C GLU A 642 -3.31 12.19 -10.60
N ALA A 643 -2.87 10.95 -10.80
CA ALA A 643 -3.74 9.85 -11.23
C ALA A 643 -4.58 9.28 -10.09
N ARG A 644 -4.05 9.25 -8.85
CA ARG A 644 -4.78 8.77 -7.66
C ARG A 644 -5.87 9.73 -7.20
N SER A 645 -5.62 11.04 -7.30
CA SER A 645 -6.60 12.09 -6.96
C SER A 645 -7.80 12.18 -7.91
N LYS A 646 -7.73 11.54 -9.08
CA LYS A 646 -8.82 11.41 -10.06
C LYS A 646 -9.74 10.20 -9.82
N LEU A 647 -9.48 9.41 -8.79
CA LEU A 647 -10.25 8.21 -8.45
C LEU A 647 -10.86 8.35 -7.06
N THR A 648 -12.06 7.79 -6.87
CA THR A 648 -12.58 7.55 -5.53
C THR A 648 -11.74 6.48 -4.80
N LEU A 649 -11.90 6.37 -3.48
CA LEU A 649 -11.22 5.34 -2.69
C LEU A 649 -11.67 3.93 -3.13
N SER A 650 -12.97 3.73 -3.33
CA SER A 650 -13.57 2.49 -3.82
C SER A 650 -13.10 2.10 -5.24
N GLU A 651 -12.97 3.06 -6.16
CA GLU A 651 -12.41 2.84 -7.49
C GLU A 651 -10.93 2.43 -7.43
N TYR A 652 -10.15 3.06 -6.55
CA TYR A 652 -8.75 2.70 -6.31
C TYR A 652 -8.65 1.31 -5.65
N MET A 653 -9.52 0.99 -4.69
CA MET A 653 -9.59 -0.32 -4.04
C MET A 653 -9.93 -1.47 -5.01
N GLU A 654 -10.88 -1.29 -5.94
CA GLU A 654 -11.17 -2.31 -6.97
C GLU A 654 -10.06 -2.42 -8.03
N LYS A 655 -9.13 -1.44 -8.15
CA LYS A 655 -7.88 -1.62 -8.90
C LYS A 655 -6.81 -2.34 -8.07
N ALA A 656 -6.68 -2.00 -6.79
CA ALA A 656 -5.76 -2.66 -5.86
C ALA A 656 -6.09 -4.15 -5.68
N LYS A 657 -7.37 -4.51 -5.48
CA LYS A 657 -7.87 -5.90 -5.45
C LYS A 657 -7.40 -6.70 -6.67
N ARG A 658 -7.59 -6.15 -7.87
CA ARG A 658 -7.19 -6.80 -9.13
C ARG A 658 -5.68 -6.93 -9.28
N THR A 659 -4.92 -5.95 -8.80
CA THR A 659 -3.45 -5.98 -8.86
C THR A 659 -2.91 -7.06 -7.91
N ALA A 660 -3.33 -7.04 -6.63
CA ALA A 660 -2.96 -8.05 -5.64
C ALA A 660 -3.49 -9.46 -5.97
N LEU A 661 -4.58 -9.59 -6.72
CA LEU A 661 -5.06 -10.89 -7.23
C LEU A 661 -4.10 -11.51 -8.27
N MET A 662 -3.39 -10.71 -9.07
CA MET A 662 -2.47 -11.24 -10.08
C MET A 662 -1.29 -12.00 -9.47
N ASP A 663 -0.82 -11.58 -8.30
CA ASP A 663 0.22 -12.28 -7.52
C ASP A 663 -0.24 -13.66 -7.00
N ILE A 664 -1.55 -13.95 -7.00
CA ILE A 664 -2.15 -15.12 -6.34
C ILE A 664 -2.86 -16.04 -7.35
N GLU A 665 -3.54 -15.49 -8.36
CA GLU A 665 -4.32 -16.24 -9.36
C GLU A 665 -4.08 -15.75 -10.80
N GLY A 666 -3.12 -14.84 -11.00
CA GLY A 666 -2.66 -14.43 -12.32
C GLY A 666 -1.80 -15.50 -13.03
N PRO A 667 -1.29 -15.19 -14.24
CA PRO A 667 -0.47 -16.13 -15.02
C PRO A 667 0.88 -16.47 -14.37
N HIS A 668 1.35 -15.62 -13.46
CA HIS A 668 2.58 -15.82 -12.68
C HIS A 668 2.25 -15.60 -11.18
N PRO A 669 1.63 -16.58 -10.50
CA PRO A 669 1.08 -16.43 -9.15
C PRO A 669 2.19 -16.49 -8.08
N ILE A 670 3.05 -15.48 -8.09
CA ILE A 670 4.33 -15.44 -7.37
C ILE A 670 4.19 -15.57 -5.85
N ALA A 671 3.14 -15.00 -5.25
CA ALA A 671 2.87 -15.10 -3.81
C ALA A 671 2.42 -16.50 -3.37
N ARG A 672 2.04 -17.37 -4.32
CA ARG A 672 1.72 -18.78 -4.05
C ARG A 672 2.90 -19.73 -4.25
N VAL A 673 4.04 -19.30 -4.78
CA VAL A 673 5.17 -20.21 -5.02
C VAL A 673 5.73 -20.73 -3.69
N ASN A 674 5.67 -22.05 -3.49
CA ASN A 674 6.28 -22.71 -2.35
C ASN A 674 7.79 -22.86 -2.63
N PHE A 675 8.54 -21.78 -2.36
CA PHE A 675 9.99 -21.74 -2.56
C PHE A 675 10.75 -22.83 -1.78
N PHE A 676 10.18 -23.45 -0.75
CA PHE A 676 10.79 -24.60 -0.05
C PHE A 676 10.58 -25.93 -0.81
N ALA A 677 9.43 -26.12 -1.46
CA ALA A 677 9.23 -27.21 -2.42
C ALA A 677 10.18 -27.03 -3.62
N VAL A 678 10.30 -25.82 -4.17
CA VAL A 678 11.22 -25.52 -5.28
C VAL A 678 12.69 -25.69 -4.86
N PHE A 679 13.08 -25.26 -3.65
CA PHE A 679 14.40 -25.59 -3.07
C PHE A 679 14.61 -27.10 -3.07
N THR A 680 13.64 -27.87 -2.56
CA THR A 680 13.75 -29.33 -2.40
C THR A 680 13.88 -30.02 -3.76
N LEU A 681 13.16 -29.53 -4.78
CA LEU A 681 13.23 -30.01 -6.15
C LEU A 681 14.61 -29.74 -6.79
N CYS A 682 15.05 -28.48 -6.77
CA CYS A 682 16.32 -28.06 -7.36
C CYS A 682 17.55 -28.61 -6.61
N SER A 683 17.48 -28.76 -5.28
CA SER A 683 18.58 -29.31 -4.48
C SER A 683 18.73 -30.83 -4.60
N LYS A 684 17.67 -31.60 -4.92
CA LYS A 684 17.81 -33.01 -5.36
C LYS A 684 18.70 -33.10 -6.60
N PHE A 685 18.35 -32.34 -7.64
CA PHE A 685 19.13 -32.27 -8.88
C PHE A 685 20.60 -31.90 -8.61
N LEU A 686 20.86 -30.82 -7.87
CA LEU A 686 22.23 -30.38 -7.56
C LEU A 686 23.00 -31.41 -6.72
N THR A 687 22.34 -32.09 -5.76
CA THR A 687 22.96 -33.17 -4.96
C THR A 687 23.38 -34.35 -5.84
N LYS A 688 22.51 -34.81 -6.75
CA LYS A 688 22.84 -35.90 -7.68
C LYS A 688 23.93 -35.50 -8.65
N PHE A 689 23.84 -34.30 -9.25
CA PHE A 689 24.86 -33.82 -10.18
C PHE A 689 26.22 -33.66 -9.48
N GLY A 690 26.24 -33.05 -8.29
CA GLY A 690 27.44 -32.90 -7.48
C GLY A 690 28.11 -34.23 -7.13
N SER A 691 27.34 -35.22 -6.67
CA SER A 691 27.88 -36.56 -6.36
C SER A 691 28.42 -37.32 -7.58
N LEU A 692 27.80 -37.14 -8.77
CA LEU A 692 28.28 -37.72 -10.04
C LEU A 692 29.56 -37.06 -10.59
N GLU A 693 29.82 -35.80 -10.23
CA GLU A 693 31.03 -35.05 -10.63
C GLU A 693 32.17 -35.18 -9.60
N LYS A 694 31.85 -35.27 -8.30
CA LYS A 694 32.78 -35.34 -7.15
C LYS A 694 33.83 -36.46 -7.25
N SER A 695 33.55 -37.51 -8.00
CA SER A 695 34.44 -38.64 -8.23
C SER A 695 35.49 -38.44 -9.35
N PHE A 696 35.52 -37.26 -9.99
CA PHE A 696 36.38 -37.01 -11.17
C PHE A 696 37.29 -35.77 -11.09
N VAL A 697 37.41 -35.12 -9.93
CA VAL A 697 38.31 -33.98 -9.76
C VAL A 697 39.61 -34.41 -9.07
N PRO A 698 40.80 -34.09 -9.61
CA PRO A 698 42.08 -34.36 -8.95
C PRO A 698 42.16 -33.65 -7.59
N MET A 699 42.41 -34.43 -6.52
CA MET A 699 42.36 -33.95 -5.13
C MET A 699 43.36 -32.82 -4.85
N ASP A 700 44.52 -32.81 -5.51
CA ASP A 700 45.56 -31.77 -5.42
C ASP A 700 45.07 -30.38 -5.85
N LYS A 701 44.26 -30.32 -6.92
CA LYS A 701 43.61 -29.07 -7.37
C LYS A 701 42.32 -28.80 -6.60
N PHE A 702 41.69 -29.82 -6.06
CA PHE A 702 40.49 -29.66 -5.24
C PHE A 702 40.83 -29.04 -3.88
N GLU A 703 41.87 -29.51 -3.17
CA GLU A 703 42.21 -29.01 -1.84
C GLU A 703 42.70 -27.56 -1.80
N SER A 704 43.26 -27.05 -2.91
CA SER A 704 43.68 -25.64 -3.03
C SER A 704 42.53 -24.68 -3.38
N LEU A 705 41.51 -25.13 -4.11
CA LEU A 705 40.29 -24.34 -4.41
C LEU A 705 39.18 -24.53 -3.37
N PHE A 706 39.18 -25.65 -2.65
CA PHE A 706 38.14 -26.08 -1.72
C PHE A 706 38.73 -26.43 -0.33
N ALA A 707 39.70 -25.64 0.11
CA ALA A 707 40.28 -25.71 1.46
C ALA A 707 39.23 -25.43 2.56
N ASP A 708 38.21 -24.61 2.25
CA ASP A 708 37.05 -24.44 3.10
C ASP A 708 36.15 -25.69 3.05
N GLN A 709 35.99 -26.33 4.21
CA GLN A 709 35.22 -27.57 4.37
C GLN A 709 33.72 -27.41 4.05
N THR A 710 33.17 -26.20 3.99
CA THR A 710 31.79 -25.93 3.55
C THR A 710 31.51 -26.44 2.15
N LEU A 711 32.50 -26.35 1.26
CA LEU A 711 32.35 -26.59 -0.17
C LEU A 711 32.35 -28.09 -0.53
N ARG A 712 32.54 -28.98 0.46
CA ARG A 712 32.51 -30.46 0.29
C ARG A 712 31.10 -31.05 0.25
N ASN A 713 30.04 -30.24 0.37
CA ASN A 713 28.63 -30.65 0.27
C ASN A 713 28.16 -30.73 -1.20
N ASP A 714 27.40 -31.76 -1.54
CA ASP A 714 27.07 -32.09 -2.94
C ASP A 714 26.17 -31.06 -3.63
N ILE A 715 25.31 -30.33 -2.90
CA ILE A 715 24.53 -29.21 -3.46
C ILE A 715 25.47 -28.12 -3.96
N VAL A 716 26.50 -27.80 -3.16
CA VAL A 716 27.50 -26.76 -3.48
C VAL A 716 28.38 -27.21 -4.65
N ILE A 717 28.80 -28.48 -4.67
CA ILE A 717 29.56 -29.06 -5.79
C ILE A 717 28.73 -29.01 -7.08
N GLY A 718 27.48 -29.47 -7.05
CA GLY A 718 26.57 -29.43 -8.21
C GLY A 718 26.32 -28.01 -8.73
N ARG A 719 26.18 -27.03 -7.84
CA ARG A 719 26.10 -25.60 -8.17
C ARG A 719 27.33 -25.11 -8.94
N CYS A 720 28.54 -25.48 -8.50
CA CYS A 720 29.79 -25.07 -9.15
C CYS A 720 29.99 -25.77 -10.51
N HIS A 721 29.66 -27.06 -10.59
CA HIS A 721 29.72 -27.81 -11.85
C HIS A 721 28.65 -27.34 -12.85
N ALA A 722 27.52 -26.79 -12.40
CA ALA A 722 26.54 -26.16 -13.28
C ALA A 722 27.10 -24.91 -13.96
N GLU A 723 27.82 -24.06 -13.22
CA GLU A 723 28.50 -22.88 -13.79
C GLU A 723 29.59 -23.27 -14.81
N LEU A 724 30.42 -24.26 -14.48
CA LEU A 724 31.46 -24.82 -15.37
C LEU A 724 30.88 -25.47 -16.65
N LEU A 725 29.76 -26.17 -16.52
CA LEU A 725 29.08 -26.81 -17.66
C LEU A 725 28.44 -25.74 -18.57
N MET A 726 27.85 -24.68 -18.02
CA MET A 726 27.38 -23.55 -18.82
C MET A 726 28.52 -22.82 -19.55
N GLU A 727 29.68 -22.63 -18.91
CA GLU A 727 30.86 -22.02 -19.55
C GLU A 727 31.38 -22.91 -20.69
N SER A 728 31.36 -24.23 -20.50
CA SER A 728 31.69 -25.21 -21.54
C SER A 728 30.69 -25.18 -22.72
N ILE A 729 29.39 -25.00 -22.45
CA ILE A 729 28.37 -24.85 -23.49
C ILE A 729 28.58 -23.56 -24.28
N ASP A 730 28.89 -22.44 -23.63
CA ASP A 730 29.21 -21.17 -24.28
C ASP A 730 30.46 -21.27 -25.17
N ASP A 731 31.56 -21.84 -24.66
CA ASP A 731 32.83 -22.02 -25.40
C ASP A 731 32.65 -22.89 -26.67
N PHE A 732 31.92 -24.01 -26.58
CA PHE A 732 31.97 -25.07 -27.60
C PHE A 732 30.71 -25.25 -28.47
N SER A 733 29.53 -24.73 -28.09
CA SER A 733 28.27 -24.91 -28.85
C SER A 733 28.32 -24.35 -30.29
N ASN A 734 29.08 -23.28 -30.49
CA ASN A 734 29.11 -22.51 -31.75
C ASN A 734 29.70 -23.27 -32.95
N SER A 735 30.42 -24.38 -32.77
CA SER A 735 31.04 -25.14 -33.87
C SER A 735 30.67 -26.62 -33.88
N LYS A 736 30.64 -27.24 -35.08
CA LYS A 736 30.36 -28.68 -35.24
C LYS A 736 31.39 -29.58 -34.54
N GLN A 737 32.63 -29.10 -34.39
CA GLN A 737 33.69 -29.80 -33.67
C GLN A 737 33.56 -29.63 -32.14
N GLY A 738 33.16 -28.44 -31.67
CA GLY A 738 32.90 -28.18 -30.26
C GLY A 738 31.65 -28.91 -29.74
N ARG A 739 30.57 -29.00 -30.53
CA ARG A 739 29.42 -29.86 -30.18
C ARG A 739 29.85 -31.33 -30.04
N ARG A 740 30.64 -31.86 -30.98
CA ARG A 740 31.25 -33.20 -30.87
C ARG A 740 32.22 -33.36 -29.69
N HIS A 741 32.76 -32.28 -29.15
CA HIS A 741 33.55 -32.31 -27.90
C HIS A 741 32.62 -32.42 -26.68
N LEU A 742 31.59 -31.57 -26.61
CA LEU A 742 30.54 -31.63 -25.58
C LEU A 742 29.80 -32.99 -25.56
N GLU A 743 29.47 -33.56 -26.72
CA GLU A 743 28.91 -34.93 -26.86
C GLU A 743 29.78 -36.00 -26.17
N ARG A 744 31.11 -35.80 -26.15
CA ARG A 744 32.08 -36.72 -25.56
C ARG A 744 32.34 -36.45 -24.08
N MET A 745 32.29 -35.19 -23.65
CA MET A 745 32.43 -34.78 -22.24
C MET A 745 31.46 -35.56 -21.33
N ARG A 746 31.91 -35.85 -20.10
CA ARG A 746 31.09 -36.57 -19.13
C ARG A 746 30.00 -35.69 -18.52
N SER A 747 30.33 -34.44 -18.18
CA SER A 747 29.46 -33.54 -17.40
C SER A 747 28.06 -33.34 -18.02
N PRO A 748 27.88 -33.18 -19.35
CA PRO A 748 26.54 -33.17 -19.97
C PRO A 748 25.73 -34.46 -19.71
N ARG A 749 26.36 -35.64 -19.74
CA ARG A 749 25.68 -36.92 -19.43
C ARG A 749 25.36 -37.05 -17.94
N ASN A 750 26.29 -36.66 -17.06
CA ASN A 750 26.06 -36.62 -15.61
C ASN A 750 24.91 -35.64 -15.26
N ALA A 751 24.79 -34.50 -15.96
CA ALA A 751 23.69 -33.55 -15.79
C ALA A 751 22.35 -34.11 -16.28
N VAL A 752 22.29 -34.77 -17.45
CA VAL A 752 21.07 -35.48 -17.90
C VAL A 752 20.66 -36.54 -16.88
N GLN A 753 21.59 -37.36 -16.37
CA GLN A 753 21.33 -38.37 -15.34
C GLN A 753 20.89 -37.75 -13.98
N ALA A 754 21.28 -36.52 -13.69
CA ALA A 754 20.81 -35.80 -12.51
C ALA A 754 19.40 -35.22 -12.70
N PHE A 755 19.01 -34.85 -13.92
CA PHE A 755 17.64 -34.45 -14.24
C PHE A 755 16.63 -35.61 -14.13
N GLU A 756 17.07 -36.86 -14.24
CA GLU A 756 16.25 -38.06 -14.01
C GLU A 756 15.77 -38.22 -12.54
N GLU A 757 16.31 -37.45 -11.59
CA GLU A 757 15.80 -37.36 -10.20
C GLU A 757 14.54 -36.48 -10.07
N ILE A 758 14.18 -35.78 -11.15
CA ILE A 758 12.99 -34.94 -11.25
C ILE A 758 11.90 -35.75 -11.96
N ASP A 759 10.82 -36.03 -11.25
CA ASP A 759 9.65 -36.70 -11.81
C ASP A 759 9.09 -35.86 -12.98
N PRO A 760 9.00 -36.40 -14.21
CA PRO A 760 8.56 -35.63 -15.38
C PRO A 760 7.09 -35.19 -15.30
N GLU A 761 6.28 -35.83 -14.45
CA GLU A 761 4.89 -35.41 -14.18
C GLU A 761 4.82 -34.30 -13.11
N THR A 762 5.96 -33.77 -12.64
CA THR A 762 5.98 -32.61 -11.74
C THR A 762 5.54 -31.34 -12.48
N THR A 763 4.52 -30.69 -11.92
CA THR A 763 3.91 -29.45 -12.38
C THR A 763 4.16 -28.31 -11.41
N LEU A 764 4.05 -27.06 -11.88
CA LEU A 764 4.08 -25.89 -10.99
C LEU A 764 3.01 -25.96 -9.88
N ALA A 765 1.85 -26.58 -10.13
CA ALA A 765 0.77 -26.70 -9.17
C ALA A 765 1.14 -27.48 -7.89
N GLN A 766 2.00 -28.50 -8.00
CA GLN A 766 2.53 -29.23 -6.83
C GLN A 766 3.58 -28.41 -6.06
N CYS A 767 4.11 -27.34 -6.66
CA CYS A 767 5.03 -26.38 -6.04
C CYS A 767 4.34 -25.06 -5.63
N MET A 768 3.01 -25.05 -5.52
CA MET A 768 2.24 -23.89 -5.04
C MET A 768 1.53 -24.17 -3.70
N TRP A 769 1.33 -23.11 -2.91
CA TRP A 769 0.46 -23.13 -1.75
C TRP A 769 -1.01 -23.30 -2.17
N ASN A 770 -1.72 -24.14 -1.42
CA ASN A 770 -3.17 -24.27 -1.49
C ASN A 770 -3.80 -23.34 -0.43
N LEU A 771 -4.69 -22.43 -0.85
CA LEU A 771 -5.19 -21.32 -0.03
C LEU A 771 -6.68 -21.50 0.27
#